data_AF-A0A1W6CPK6-F1
#
_entry.id   AF-A0A1W6CPK6-F1
#
_cell.length_a   1.000
_cell.length_b   1.000
_cell.length_c   1.000
_cell.angle_alpha   90.00
_cell.angle_beta   90.00
_cell.angle_gamma   90.00
#
_symmetry.space_group_name_H-M   'P 1'
#
loop_
_entity.id
_entity.type
_entity.pdbx_description
1 polymer ?
#
loop_
_entity_poly.entity_id
_entity_poly.type
_entity_poly.pdbx_seq_one_letter_code
_entity_poly.pdbx_strand_id
1 'polypeptide(L)'
;MTLPKIQIKAAAGLGKTHAVIEEIMARPALWSLHVSIYVPTKDLAEELAGKFGPGPRVVVMQGRNSKNCGKARVRMIERAMELEATRSVYKAFCHSDFSKCPRFRECDYLKQFDPAPAVRIYSHFYLRAPTPPELNLPPPDVVIIDESIITTMTGHAAVEIEAFRDPRSFNGIDDAEIIADALVTGAKVADAITRHPNAMITALRTEGVAPGDLRAAAMVARVSADCAKLRPDMPLERMRSLLQGWSPKQAGRVVRVLDQLARDMAAGKETSIGVEFDPRFPSKAENGEIMFCPRIRVHFRHECTIPDRTAVVMIDADALIDVNDVLLGRRLRPFVIQAKRRGRFIQAVDTTLPKSTLMHARTGANLRQRIQSFAARKVTEGQLVLAVTNLPVRLAFTDELEPDAYTRWAGGEMTHYGRTLGVNRWSNFTMVVIIGREQMPAADAERMARAVWADSAEPLALPGAYTKAARAITMRDGTSGAIQVDIHPDPRVQAMVEVVRECGIAQAIDRIRLIHHDERDPEVVILTNIPVPGVIVDELRPLDEILAGGSVIEQAMAEIGLGVLPLQAEWLCVRMPHLFPSLRTAERIVAETNRQMAYRSPSGYNQTNRQHAYINIGEVAEWVVTKGKRPSTAIIAHGHPAPREALETLVGQRLYRFGSRPD
;
A
#
# COMPACT_ATOMS: atom_id res chain seq x y z
N MET A 1 26.58 13.08 -24.00
CA MET A 1 25.12 13.22 -23.83
C MET A 1 24.71 12.50 -22.56
N THR A 2 23.90 13.11 -21.70
CA THR A 2 23.34 12.42 -20.52
C THR A 2 22.25 11.45 -20.98
N LEU A 3 22.38 10.17 -20.64
CA LEU A 3 21.37 9.16 -20.96
C LEU A 3 20.05 9.46 -20.23
N PRO A 4 18.89 9.11 -20.83
CA PRO A 4 17.59 9.42 -20.27
C PRO A 4 17.35 8.66 -18.97
N LYS A 5 16.81 9.37 -17.96
CA LYS A 5 16.39 8.83 -16.67
C LYS A 5 14.98 9.33 -16.42
N ILE A 6 13.97 8.49 -16.62
CA ILE A 6 12.57 8.88 -16.64
C ILE A 6 11.74 8.05 -15.65
N GLN A 7 10.71 8.68 -15.10
CA GLN A 7 9.68 8.03 -14.30
C GLN A 7 8.32 8.30 -14.93
N ILE A 8 7.55 7.25 -15.18
CA ILE A 8 6.20 7.33 -15.72
C ILE A 8 5.22 6.88 -14.65
N LYS A 9 4.47 7.84 -14.10
CA LYS A 9 3.34 7.58 -13.23
C LYS A 9 2.10 7.32 -14.09
N ALA A 10 1.61 6.09 -14.08
CA ALA A 10 0.50 5.68 -14.94
C ALA A 10 -0.37 4.62 -14.26
N ALA A 11 -1.68 4.87 -14.21
CA ALA A 11 -2.68 4.04 -13.53
C ALA A 11 -2.49 2.52 -13.79
N ALA A 12 -2.87 1.70 -12.80
CA ALA A 12 -2.83 0.26 -12.98
C ALA A 12 -3.81 -0.14 -14.11
N GLY A 13 -3.49 -1.23 -14.81
CA GLY A 13 -4.32 -1.68 -15.94
C GLY A 13 -4.07 -0.96 -17.28
N LEU A 14 -3.26 0.11 -17.36
CA LEU A 14 -2.91 0.77 -18.64
C LEU A 14 -2.07 -0.09 -19.61
N GLY A 15 -1.64 -1.28 -19.22
CA GLY A 15 -0.76 -2.12 -20.04
C GLY A 15 0.69 -1.63 -20.08
N LYS A 16 1.17 -0.91 -19.05
CA LYS A 16 2.54 -0.35 -18.98
C LYS A 16 3.63 -1.37 -19.35
N THR A 17 3.63 -2.50 -18.66
CA THR A 17 4.61 -3.58 -18.87
C THR A 17 4.48 -4.20 -20.26
N HIS A 18 3.25 -4.28 -20.80
CA HIS A 18 3.03 -4.79 -22.16
C HIS A 18 3.61 -3.84 -23.21
N ALA A 19 3.37 -2.53 -23.07
CA ALA A 19 3.94 -1.52 -23.97
C ALA A 19 5.48 -1.53 -23.98
N VAL A 20 6.11 -1.78 -22.83
CA VAL A 20 7.57 -1.97 -22.77
C VAL A 20 8.02 -3.18 -23.60
N ILE A 21 7.32 -4.32 -23.50
CA ILE A 21 7.64 -5.50 -24.29
C ILE A 21 7.43 -5.21 -25.78
N GLU A 22 6.30 -4.60 -26.15
CA GLU A 22 6.01 -4.23 -27.55
C GLU A 22 7.10 -3.32 -28.13
N GLU A 23 7.56 -2.32 -27.39
CA GLU A 23 8.65 -1.44 -27.82
C GLU A 23 9.99 -2.17 -27.98
N ILE A 24 10.30 -3.13 -27.10
CA ILE A 24 11.50 -3.98 -27.24
C ILE A 24 11.38 -4.86 -28.48
N MET A 25 10.22 -5.48 -28.70
CA MET A 25 9.98 -6.38 -29.84
C MET A 25 9.93 -5.63 -31.17
N ALA A 26 9.40 -4.40 -31.20
CA ALA A 26 9.31 -3.58 -32.40
C ALA A 26 10.66 -3.02 -32.86
N ARG A 27 11.70 -3.06 -32.00
CA ARG A 27 13.01 -2.44 -32.26
C ARG A 27 14.13 -3.49 -32.16
N PRO A 28 14.44 -4.22 -33.25
CA PRO A 28 15.51 -5.22 -33.26
C PRO A 28 16.89 -4.71 -32.83
N ALA A 29 17.17 -3.41 -32.99
CA ALA A 29 18.39 -2.78 -32.49
C ALA A 29 18.57 -2.87 -30.96
N LEU A 30 17.48 -3.09 -30.20
CA LEU A 30 17.53 -3.31 -28.75
C LEU A 30 17.94 -4.75 -28.39
N TRP A 31 17.84 -5.70 -29.32
CA TRP A 31 18.10 -7.12 -29.04
C TRP A 31 19.59 -7.43 -28.91
N SER A 32 20.45 -6.56 -29.45
CA SER A 32 21.91 -6.61 -29.28
C SER A 32 22.41 -5.87 -28.04
N LEU A 33 21.51 -5.33 -27.21
CA LEU A 33 21.84 -4.60 -25.97
C LEU A 33 21.64 -5.47 -24.72
N HIS A 34 22.24 -5.02 -23.62
CA HIS A 34 22.00 -5.52 -22.27
C HIS A 34 20.82 -4.78 -21.63
N VAL A 35 19.61 -5.30 -21.83
CA VAL A 35 18.39 -4.75 -21.23
C VAL A 35 18.11 -5.46 -19.91
N SER A 36 17.97 -4.71 -18.82
CA SER A 36 17.58 -5.27 -17.51
C SER A 36 16.19 -4.78 -17.10
N ILE A 37 15.29 -5.71 -16.81
CA ILE A 37 13.93 -5.42 -16.32
C ILE A 37 13.83 -5.88 -14.87
N TYR A 38 13.41 -5.01 -13.96
CA TYR A 38 13.23 -5.32 -12.54
C TYR A 38 11.74 -5.35 -12.20
N VAL A 39 11.26 -6.48 -11.66
CA VAL A 39 9.86 -6.68 -11.24
C VAL A 39 9.77 -7.08 -9.76
N PRO A 40 8.63 -6.89 -9.07
CA PRO A 40 8.55 -7.13 -7.62
C PRO A 40 8.88 -8.57 -7.20
N THR A 41 8.41 -9.56 -7.95
CA THR A 41 8.52 -10.98 -7.59
C THR A 41 9.10 -11.83 -8.71
N LYS A 42 9.61 -13.01 -8.34
CA LYS A 42 10.12 -13.98 -9.31
C LYS A 42 9.01 -14.50 -10.23
N ASP A 43 7.81 -14.74 -9.70
CA ASP A 43 6.69 -15.27 -10.49
C ASP A 43 6.29 -14.30 -11.61
N LEU A 44 6.30 -12.99 -11.31
CA LEU A 44 6.11 -11.95 -12.32
C LEU A 44 7.22 -11.93 -13.37
N ALA A 45 8.46 -12.26 -12.99
CA ALA A 45 9.57 -12.32 -13.94
C ALA A 45 9.39 -13.49 -14.93
N GLU A 46 8.93 -14.64 -14.44
CA GLU A 46 8.63 -15.82 -15.27
C GLU A 46 7.43 -15.55 -16.19
N GLU A 47 6.35 -14.95 -15.67
CA GLU A 47 5.20 -14.53 -16.47
C GLU A 47 5.62 -13.53 -17.57
N LEU A 48 6.46 -12.55 -17.21
CA LEU A 48 6.91 -11.52 -18.15
C LEU A 48 7.76 -12.12 -19.27
N ALA A 49 8.67 -13.05 -18.94
CA ALA A 49 9.47 -13.76 -19.94
C ALA A 49 8.60 -14.53 -20.94
N GLY A 50 7.51 -15.16 -20.47
CA GLY A 50 6.57 -15.88 -21.33
C GLY A 50 5.80 -15.02 -22.34
N LYS A 51 5.81 -13.69 -22.18
CA LYS A 51 5.15 -12.75 -23.11
C LYS A 51 6.03 -12.33 -24.28
N PHE A 52 7.33 -12.62 -24.26
CA PHE A 52 8.22 -12.35 -25.39
C PHE A 52 8.01 -13.41 -26.48
N GLY A 53 7.77 -12.96 -27.71
CA GLY A 53 7.70 -13.82 -28.90
C GLY A 53 9.09 -14.15 -29.48
N PRO A 54 9.17 -14.71 -30.71
CA PRO A 54 10.44 -14.89 -31.41
C PRO A 54 11.18 -13.55 -31.56
N GLY A 55 12.40 -13.45 -31.02
CA GLY A 55 13.15 -12.19 -31.02
C GLY A 55 14.37 -12.22 -30.10
N PRO A 56 14.48 -11.29 -29.13
CA PRO A 56 15.66 -11.18 -28.29
C PRO A 56 15.83 -12.42 -27.43
N ARG A 57 17.07 -12.69 -27.02
CA ARG A 57 17.34 -13.67 -25.98
C ARG A 57 16.81 -13.14 -24.64
N VAL A 58 15.92 -13.89 -23.99
CA VAL A 58 15.33 -13.52 -22.70
C VAL A 58 15.84 -14.48 -21.61
N VAL A 59 16.29 -13.93 -20.48
CA VAL A 59 16.81 -14.73 -19.35
C VAL A 59 16.17 -14.24 -18.05
N VAL A 60 15.45 -15.12 -17.36
CA VAL A 60 14.95 -14.86 -16.00
C VAL A 60 16.07 -15.13 -15.00
N MET A 61 16.47 -14.09 -14.28
CA MET A 61 17.59 -14.12 -13.34
C MET A 61 17.11 -14.61 -11.98
N GLN A 62 17.49 -15.83 -11.62
CA GLN A 62 17.05 -16.50 -10.42
C GLN A 62 18.13 -16.50 -9.34
N GLY A 63 17.71 -16.25 -8.09
CA GLY A 63 18.55 -16.54 -6.92
C GLY A 63 18.89 -18.04 -6.80
N ARG A 64 19.81 -18.36 -5.89
CA ARG A 64 20.16 -19.75 -5.57
C ARG A 64 18.95 -20.46 -4.97
N ASN A 65 18.57 -21.59 -5.54
CA ASN A 65 17.41 -22.37 -5.13
C ASN A 65 17.65 -23.87 -5.30
N SER A 66 16.70 -24.69 -4.82
CA SER A 66 16.83 -26.15 -4.81
C SER A 66 17.07 -26.73 -6.20
N LYS A 67 16.53 -26.11 -7.27
CA LYS A 67 16.68 -26.57 -8.66
C LYS A 67 18.05 -26.22 -9.24
N ASN A 68 18.58 -25.00 -8.99
CA ASN A 68 19.82 -24.52 -9.65
C ASN A 68 21.11 -24.63 -8.78
N CYS A 69 20.97 -24.87 -7.47
CA CYS A 69 22.10 -24.92 -6.51
C CYS A 69 22.07 -26.17 -5.61
N GLY A 70 20.94 -26.91 -5.61
CA GLY A 70 20.75 -28.13 -4.82
C GLY A 70 20.22 -27.85 -3.40
N LYS A 71 19.18 -28.61 -3.00
CA LYS A 71 18.42 -28.40 -1.75
C LYS A 71 19.29 -28.31 -0.49
N ALA A 72 20.24 -29.23 -0.31
CA ALA A 72 21.06 -29.29 0.89
C ALA A 72 21.99 -28.08 1.03
N ARG A 73 22.57 -27.61 -0.08
CA ARG A 73 23.47 -26.44 -0.10
C ARG A 73 22.69 -25.16 0.14
N VAL A 74 21.51 -25.02 -0.46
CA VAL A 74 20.62 -23.87 -0.27
C VAL A 74 20.20 -23.72 1.19
N ARG A 75 19.88 -24.82 1.88
CA ARG A 75 19.61 -24.78 3.33
C ARG A 75 20.78 -24.22 4.15
N MET A 76 22.02 -24.49 3.76
CA MET A 76 23.20 -23.92 4.43
C MET A 76 23.36 -22.43 4.12
N ILE A 77 23.06 -22.02 2.88
CA ILE A 77 23.07 -20.61 2.48
C ILE A 77 22.01 -19.83 3.27
N GLU A 78 20.76 -20.31 3.28
CA GLU A 78 19.65 -19.73 4.02
C GLU A 78 20.02 -19.61 5.50
N ARG A 79 20.55 -20.68 6.10
CA ARG A 79 20.98 -20.66 7.49
C ARG A 79 22.12 -19.67 7.76
N ALA A 80 23.09 -19.56 6.86
CA ALA A 80 24.18 -18.59 7.01
C ALA A 80 23.69 -17.14 6.86
N MET A 81 22.69 -16.89 6.02
CA MET A 81 22.06 -15.58 5.89
C MET A 81 21.22 -15.22 7.13
N GLU A 82 20.42 -16.15 7.64
CA GLU A 82 19.64 -16.00 8.88
C GLU A 82 20.51 -15.64 10.08
N LEU A 83 21.69 -16.27 10.17
CA LEU A 83 22.65 -16.07 11.26
C LEU A 83 23.58 -14.86 11.05
N GLU A 84 23.41 -14.13 9.94
CA GLU A 84 24.33 -13.06 9.50
C GLU A 84 25.80 -13.54 9.47
N ALA A 85 26.00 -14.83 9.19
CA ALA A 85 27.29 -15.52 9.26
C ALA A 85 28.14 -15.32 7.99
N THR A 86 27.65 -14.59 6.98
CA THR A 86 28.39 -14.25 5.77
C THR A 86 27.97 -12.89 5.21
N ARG A 87 28.94 -12.12 4.73
CA ARG A 87 28.71 -10.86 3.97
C ARG A 87 28.47 -11.09 2.49
N SER A 88 28.99 -12.19 1.95
CA SER A 88 28.88 -12.52 0.53
C SER A 88 28.62 -14.01 0.37
N VAL A 89 27.40 -14.33 -0.02
CA VAL A 89 27.01 -15.70 -0.36
C VAL A 89 27.88 -16.24 -1.50
N TYR A 90 28.26 -15.39 -2.46
CA TYR A 90 29.14 -15.79 -3.55
C TYR A 90 30.54 -16.19 -3.04
N LYS A 91 31.17 -15.36 -2.20
CA LYS A 91 32.51 -15.67 -1.66
C LYS A 91 32.49 -16.89 -0.72
N ALA A 92 31.47 -17.00 0.14
CA ALA A 92 31.36 -18.10 1.09
C ALA A 92 30.97 -19.44 0.45
N PHE A 93 30.14 -19.44 -0.61
CA PHE A 93 29.55 -20.68 -1.13
C PHE A 93 29.79 -20.95 -2.62
N CYS A 94 30.30 -20.01 -3.42
CA CYS A 94 30.51 -20.23 -4.86
C CYS A 94 31.99 -20.23 -5.21
N HIS A 95 32.68 -19.13 -4.93
CA HIS A 95 34.08 -18.93 -5.30
C HIS A 95 34.70 -17.91 -4.35
N SER A 96 35.75 -18.35 -3.66
CA SER A 96 36.62 -17.52 -2.85
C SER A 96 38.00 -17.45 -3.51
N ASP A 97 38.88 -16.61 -2.98
CA ASP A 97 40.23 -16.45 -3.54
C ASP A 97 41.07 -17.74 -3.43
N PHE A 98 40.66 -18.68 -2.55
CA PHE A 98 41.38 -19.93 -2.28
C PHE A 98 40.66 -21.19 -2.74
N SER A 99 39.33 -21.15 -2.96
CA SER A 99 38.57 -22.36 -3.32
C SER A 99 37.27 -22.08 -4.08
N LYS A 100 36.81 -23.09 -4.82
CA LYS A 100 35.58 -23.07 -5.64
C LYS A 100 34.61 -24.16 -5.20
N CYS A 101 33.33 -23.91 -5.44
CA CYS A 101 32.28 -24.92 -5.27
C CYS A 101 32.62 -26.16 -6.12
N PRO A 102 32.44 -27.40 -5.62
CA PRO A 102 32.68 -28.61 -6.41
C PRO A 102 31.86 -28.67 -7.71
N ARG A 103 30.68 -28.06 -7.71
CA ARG A 103 29.79 -27.97 -8.89
C ARG A 103 29.96 -26.67 -9.69
N PHE A 104 31.02 -25.89 -9.48
CA PHE A 104 31.15 -24.55 -10.04
C PHE A 104 31.01 -24.51 -11.57
N ARG A 105 31.66 -25.44 -12.29
CA ARG A 105 31.64 -25.48 -13.76
C ARG A 105 30.26 -25.84 -14.35
N GLU A 106 29.49 -26.65 -13.65
CA GLU A 106 28.20 -27.16 -14.11
C GLU A 106 27.01 -26.44 -13.45
N CYS A 107 27.26 -25.38 -12.68
CA CYS A 107 26.26 -24.74 -11.86
C CYS A 107 25.26 -23.93 -12.71
N ASP A 108 24.00 -24.38 -12.74
CA ASP A 108 22.93 -23.70 -13.48
C ASP A 108 22.63 -22.30 -12.94
N TYR A 109 22.91 -22.03 -11.66
CA TYR A 109 22.88 -20.66 -11.15
C TYR A 109 23.90 -19.76 -11.85
N LEU A 110 25.15 -20.22 -12.02
CA LEU A 110 26.22 -19.42 -12.61
C LEU A 110 26.09 -19.27 -14.13
N LYS A 111 25.55 -20.27 -14.82
CA LYS A 111 25.31 -20.22 -16.28
C LYS A 111 24.40 -19.05 -16.71
N GLN A 112 23.57 -18.51 -15.81
CA GLN A 112 22.71 -17.36 -16.09
C GLN A 112 23.50 -16.05 -16.30
N PHE A 113 24.74 -15.98 -15.81
CA PHE A 113 25.60 -14.79 -15.87
C PHE A 113 26.53 -14.81 -17.10
N ASP A 114 26.13 -15.47 -18.19
CA ASP A 114 26.87 -15.37 -19.45
C ASP A 114 26.87 -13.92 -19.98
N PRO A 115 27.94 -13.47 -20.65
CA PRO A 115 28.11 -12.08 -21.06
C PRO A 115 27.40 -11.71 -22.37
N ALA A 116 26.67 -12.62 -23.04
CA ALA A 116 25.97 -12.28 -24.28
C ALA A 116 24.86 -11.24 -24.06
N PRO A 117 24.54 -10.41 -25.07
CA PRO A 117 23.37 -9.54 -25.03
C PRO A 117 22.08 -10.33 -24.79
N ALA A 118 21.24 -9.82 -23.90
CA ALA A 118 19.95 -10.42 -23.56
C ALA A 118 19.08 -9.42 -22.80
N VAL A 119 17.77 -9.63 -22.89
CA VAL A 119 16.78 -9.06 -21.97
C VAL A 119 16.80 -9.91 -20.70
N ARG A 120 17.38 -9.37 -19.62
CA ARG A 120 17.48 -10.04 -18.32
C ARG A 120 16.40 -9.52 -17.39
N ILE A 121 15.59 -10.42 -16.85
CA ILE A 121 14.48 -10.06 -15.96
C ILE A 121 14.86 -10.47 -14.53
N TYR A 122 14.94 -9.50 -13.63
CA TYR A 122 15.34 -9.63 -12.24
C TYR A 122 14.16 -9.36 -11.31
N SER A 123 14.19 -9.93 -10.11
CA SER A 123 13.39 -9.37 -9.02
C SER A 123 14.01 -8.05 -8.53
N HIS A 124 13.21 -7.17 -7.93
CA HIS A 124 13.67 -5.89 -7.35
C HIS A 124 14.81 -6.06 -6.35
N PHE A 125 14.92 -7.23 -5.69
CA PHE A 125 16.03 -7.51 -4.77
C PHE A 125 17.41 -7.27 -5.38
N TYR A 126 17.57 -7.49 -6.69
CA TYR A 126 18.84 -7.27 -7.40
C TYR A 126 19.20 -5.78 -7.58
N LEU A 127 18.28 -4.84 -7.32
CA LEU A 127 18.59 -3.40 -7.28
C LEU A 127 19.53 -3.02 -6.12
N ARG A 128 19.60 -3.86 -5.08
CA ARG A 128 20.47 -3.67 -3.90
C ARG A 128 21.53 -4.75 -3.74
N ALA A 129 21.59 -5.73 -4.65
CA ALA A 129 22.52 -6.86 -4.58
C ALA A 129 23.51 -6.76 -5.75
N PRO A 130 24.74 -6.27 -5.51
CA PRO A 130 25.71 -6.11 -6.58
C PRO A 130 26.08 -7.46 -7.18
N THR A 131 26.19 -7.51 -8.51
CA THR A 131 26.72 -8.69 -9.19
C THR A 131 28.21 -8.80 -8.88
N PRO A 132 28.69 -9.94 -8.36
CA PRO A 132 30.11 -10.14 -8.11
C PRO A 132 30.94 -9.86 -9.38
N PRO A 133 32.00 -9.02 -9.32
CA PRO A 133 32.82 -8.69 -10.48
C PRO A 133 33.39 -9.93 -11.19
N GLU A 134 33.63 -11.01 -10.45
CA GLU A 134 34.17 -12.28 -10.97
C GLU A 134 33.23 -12.99 -11.95
N LEU A 135 31.96 -12.58 -12.03
CA LEU A 135 31.00 -13.10 -13.00
C LEU A 135 31.13 -12.41 -14.37
N ASN A 136 31.89 -11.32 -14.49
CA ASN A 136 32.16 -10.60 -15.73
C ASN A 136 30.89 -10.26 -16.54
N LEU A 137 29.76 -10.03 -15.87
CA LEU A 137 28.53 -9.65 -16.54
C LEU A 137 28.61 -8.16 -16.95
N PRO A 138 28.44 -7.82 -18.24
CA PRO A 138 28.46 -6.43 -18.67
C PRO A 138 27.38 -5.59 -17.97
N PRO A 139 27.62 -4.29 -17.72
CA PRO A 139 26.61 -3.40 -17.18
C PRO A 139 25.44 -3.25 -18.18
N PRO A 140 24.22 -3.01 -17.69
CA PRO A 140 23.07 -2.81 -18.57
C PRO A 140 23.15 -1.48 -19.33
N ASP A 141 22.77 -1.52 -20.60
CA ASP A 141 22.58 -0.34 -21.45
C ASP A 141 21.30 0.40 -21.06
N VAL A 142 20.24 -0.37 -20.78
CA VAL A 142 18.91 0.14 -20.39
C VAL A 142 18.40 -0.65 -19.19
N VAL A 143 17.90 0.06 -18.19
CA VAL A 143 17.22 -0.49 -17.03
C VAL A 143 15.76 -0.04 -17.03
N ILE A 144 14.85 -1.01 -16.92
CA ILE A 144 13.43 -0.80 -16.72
C ILE A 144 13.07 -1.28 -15.31
N ILE A 145 12.42 -0.43 -14.52
CA ILE A 145 11.92 -0.75 -13.19
C ILE A 145 10.41 -0.71 -13.24
N ASP A 146 9.77 -1.85 -13.00
CA ASP A 146 8.31 -1.97 -12.96
C ASP A 146 7.80 -2.07 -11.53
N GLU A 147 6.75 -1.32 -11.20
CA GLU A 147 6.15 -1.17 -9.87
C GLU A 147 7.08 -0.50 -8.82
N SER A 148 6.51 -0.17 -7.66
CA SER A 148 7.20 0.53 -6.58
C SER A 148 8.36 -0.27 -5.96
N ILE A 149 9.48 0.41 -5.72
CA ILE A 149 10.72 -0.15 -5.14
C ILE A 149 10.94 0.23 -3.67
N ILE A 150 10.05 1.01 -3.06
CA ILE A 150 10.26 1.67 -1.76
C ILE A 150 10.68 0.64 -0.70
N THR A 151 9.87 -0.39 -0.49
CA THR A 151 10.12 -1.42 0.53
C THR A 151 11.37 -2.24 0.26
N THR A 152 11.73 -2.44 -1.02
CA THR A 152 12.93 -3.18 -1.41
C THR A 152 14.20 -2.37 -1.15
N MET A 153 14.14 -1.05 -1.37
CA MET A 153 15.28 -0.15 -1.23
C MET A 153 15.44 0.42 0.18
N THR A 154 14.45 0.26 1.07
CA THR A 154 14.56 0.60 2.50
C THR A 154 14.89 -0.61 3.36
N GLY A 155 15.63 -0.39 4.46
CA GLY A 155 16.00 -1.40 5.44
C GLY A 155 15.85 -0.91 6.87
N HIS A 156 15.55 -1.85 7.77
CA HIS A 156 15.37 -1.61 9.20
C HIS A 156 16.14 -2.68 9.97
N ALA A 157 16.92 -2.29 10.98
CA ALA A 157 17.57 -3.21 11.90
C ALA A 157 17.31 -2.77 13.34
N ALA A 158 17.20 -3.74 14.25
CA ALA A 158 17.05 -3.50 15.68
C ALA A 158 18.22 -4.15 16.43
N VAL A 159 18.73 -3.42 17.43
CA VAL A 159 19.93 -3.75 18.20
C VAL A 159 19.60 -3.68 19.68
N GLU A 160 20.12 -4.62 20.46
CA GLU A 160 20.05 -4.54 21.92
C GLU A 160 20.91 -3.38 22.41
N ILE A 161 20.46 -2.70 23.46
CA ILE A 161 21.24 -1.62 24.07
C ILE A 161 22.59 -2.16 24.57
N GLU A 162 22.59 -3.34 25.20
CA GLU A 162 23.82 -3.95 25.73
C GLU A 162 24.81 -4.37 24.64
N ALA A 163 24.39 -4.52 23.39
CA ALA A 163 25.31 -4.84 22.30
C ALA A 163 26.37 -3.73 22.08
N PHE A 164 26.07 -2.49 22.48
CA PHE A 164 27.02 -1.37 22.43
C PHE A 164 28.01 -1.36 23.61
N ARG A 165 27.77 -2.17 24.64
CA ARG A 165 28.64 -2.34 25.82
C ARG A 165 29.33 -3.70 25.85
N ASP A 166 28.96 -4.61 24.95
CA ASP A 166 29.48 -5.97 24.89
C ASP A 166 30.84 -6.00 24.16
N PRO A 167 31.92 -6.47 24.81
CA PRO A 167 33.22 -6.68 24.16
C PRO A 167 33.15 -7.52 22.89
N ARG A 168 32.20 -8.47 22.77
CA ARG A 168 32.03 -9.31 21.57
C ARG A 168 31.63 -8.50 20.33
N SER A 169 31.10 -7.29 20.51
CA SER A 169 30.81 -6.35 19.42
C SER A 169 32.05 -5.60 18.94
N PHE A 170 33.15 -5.60 19.70
CA PHE A 170 34.35 -4.80 19.43
C PHE A 170 35.67 -5.60 19.49
N ASN A 171 35.66 -6.91 19.66
CA ASN A 171 36.86 -7.75 19.83
C ASN A 171 37.52 -8.26 18.54
N GLY A 172 37.31 -7.59 17.40
CA GLY A 172 37.79 -8.05 16.09
C GLY A 172 39.25 -7.72 15.79
N ILE A 173 39.87 -6.83 16.55
CA ILE A 173 41.25 -6.39 16.38
C ILE A 173 42.11 -6.84 17.55
N ASP A 174 43.43 -6.90 17.37
CA ASP A 174 44.38 -7.29 18.41
C ASP A 174 45.06 -6.05 19.01
N ASP A 175 44.25 -5.13 19.54
CA ASP A 175 44.71 -3.90 20.20
C ASP A 175 43.75 -3.54 21.34
N ALA A 176 44.21 -3.69 22.58
CA ALA A 176 43.39 -3.53 23.77
C ALA A 176 42.96 -2.06 24.02
N GLU A 177 43.78 -1.09 23.62
CA GLU A 177 43.50 0.34 23.81
C GLU A 177 42.39 0.77 22.84
N ILE A 178 42.51 0.40 21.56
CA ILE A 178 41.49 0.70 20.55
C ILE A 178 40.15 0.00 20.88
N ILE A 179 40.19 -1.22 21.42
CA ILE A 179 38.98 -1.91 21.89
C ILE A 179 38.33 -1.16 23.06
N ALA A 180 39.13 -0.71 24.03
CA ALA A 180 38.63 0.02 25.18
C ALA A 180 37.96 1.34 24.75
N ASP A 181 38.58 2.10 23.85
CA ASP A 181 38.02 3.34 23.30
C ASP A 181 36.71 3.11 22.53
N ALA A 182 36.64 2.03 21.75
CA ALA A 182 35.43 1.66 21.03
C ALA A 182 34.28 1.27 21.98
N LEU A 183 34.58 0.56 23.08
CA LEU A 183 33.61 0.23 24.13
C LEU A 183 33.12 1.46 24.89
N VAL A 184 34.02 2.39 25.22
CA VAL A 184 33.64 3.67 25.86
C VAL A 184 32.73 4.47 24.91
N THR A 185 33.08 4.56 23.63
CA THR A 185 32.27 5.22 22.61
C THR A 185 30.90 4.55 22.46
N GLY A 186 30.86 3.22 22.40
CA GLY A 186 29.63 2.44 22.35
C GLY A 186 28.72 2.69 23.57
N ALA A 187 29.28 2.69 24.78
CA ALA A 187 28.53 2.98 26.00
C ALA A 187 27.93 4.40 25.98
N LYS A 188 28.69 5.42 25.55
CA LYS A 188 28.20 6.79 25.36
C LYS A 188 27.07 6.87 24.35
N VAL A 189 27.16 6.12 23.24
CA VAL A 189 26.10 6.02 22.22
C VAL A 189 24.82 5.41 22.79
N ALA A 190 24.92 4.31 23.52
CA ALA A 190 23.78 3.68 24.17
C ALA A 190 23.08 4.63 25.15
N ASP A 191 23.86 5.33 25.97
CA ASP A 191 23.35 6.29 26.96
C ASP A 191 22.69 7.50 26.28
N ALA A 192 23.33 8.09 25.27
CA ALA A 192 22.82 9.25 24.54
C ALA A 192 21.49 8.95 23.84
N ILE A 193 21.38 7.81 23.14
CA ILE A 193 20.14 7.41 22.45
C ILE A 193 19.02 7.15 23.45
N THR A 194 19.33 6.50 24.59
CA THR A 194 18.31 6.07 25.56
C THR A 194 17.82 7.23 26.42
N ARG A 195 18.71 8.12 26.88
CA ARG A 195 18.37 9.25 27.77
C ARG A 195 17.93 10.50 27.00
N HIS A 196 18.43 10.70 25.79
CA HIS A 196 18.20 11.90 24.99
C HIS A 196 17.80 11.58 23.53
N PRO A 197 16.74 10.78 23.28
CA PRO A 197 16.39 10.31 21.93
C PRO A 197 16.13 11.44 20.93
N ASN A 198 15.64 12.60 21.37
CA ASN A 198 15.37 13.75 20.50
C ASN A 198 16.55 14.72 20.37
N ALA A 199 17.67 14.46 21.04
CA ALA A 199 18.87 15.31 21.04
C ALA A 199 20.16 14.47 21.11
N MET A 200 20.13 13.24 20.58
CA MET A 200 21.18 12.24 20.81
C MET A 200 22.55 12.67 20.29
N ILE A 201 22.59 13.43 19.19
CA ILE A 201 23.85 13.93 18.63
C ILE A 201 24.40 15.06 19.50
N THR A 202 23.53 15.97 19.97
CA THR A 202 23.91 17.02 20.91
C THR A 202 24.46 16.42 22.21
N ALA A 203 23.80 15.40 22.77
CA ALA A 203 24.27 14.69 23.96
C ALA A 203 25.66 14.05 23.75
N LEU A 204 25.88 13.40 22.60
CA LEU A 204 27.19 12.84 22.25
C LEU A 204 28.29 13.91 22.17
N ARG A 205 27.99 15.08 21.59
CA ARG A 205 28.95 16.19 21.53
C ARG A 205 29.30 16.72 22.92
N THR A 206 28.32 16.83 23.82
CA THR A 206 28.55 17.23 25.21
C THR A 206 29.47 16.26 25.95
N GLU A 207 29.36 14.97 25.65
CA GLU A 207 30.22 13.89 26.16
C GLU A 207 31.60 13.82 25.47
N GLY A 208 31.92 14.81 24.62
CA GLY A 208 33.21 14.92 23.92
C GLY A 208 33.39 13.95 22.76
N VAL A 209 32.32 13.32 22.26
CA VAL A 209 32.39 12.38 21.13
C VAL A 209 32.39 13.16 19.81
N ALA A 210 33.40 12.92 18.98
CA ALA A 210 33.55 13.45 17.64
C ALA A 210 33.10 12.43 16.57
N PRO A 211 32.83 12.88 15.32
CA PRO A 211 32.52 11.97 14.22
C PRO A 211 33.63 10.94 13.95
N GLY A 212 34.89 11.28 14.25
CA GLY A 212 36.04 10.39 14.12
C GLY A 212 35.96 9.18 15.04
N ASP A 213 35.58 9.40 16.30
CA ASP A 213 35.46 8.36 17.33
C ASP A 213 34.38 7.34 16.95
N LEU A 214 33.24 7.83 16.45
CA LEU A 214 32.16 6.97 15.96
C LEU A 214 32.61 6.11 14.76
N ARG A 215 33.39 6.67 13.83
CA ARG A 215 33.96 5.92 12.70
C ARG A 215 35.01 4.90 13.15
N ALA A 216 35.84 5.25 14.12
CA ALA A 216 36.82 4.34 14.70
C ALA A 216 36.12 3.16 15.37
N ALA A 217 35.14 3.42 16.25
CA ALA A 217 34.34 2.38 16.89
C ALA A 217 33.58 1.52 15.86
N ALA A 218 33.04 2.12 14.79
CA ALA A 218 32.39 1.39 13.71
C ALA A 218 33.38 0.49 12.94
N MET A 219 34.63 0.93 12.75
CA MET A 219 35.68 0.13 12.11
C MET A 219 36.00 -1.11 12.95
N VAL A 220 36.20 -0.93 14.27
CA VAL A 220 36.42 -2.05 15.21
C VAL A 220 35.25 -3.03 15.20
N ALA A 221 34.02 -2.51 15.29
CA ALA A 221 32.82 -3.35 15.23
C ALA A 221 32.66 -4.06 13.88
N ARG A 222 33.11 -3.44 12.79
CA ARG A 222 33.10 -4.06 11.46
C ARG A 222 34.09 -5.21 11.36
N VAL A 223 35.27 -5.14 11.97
CA VAL A 223 36.16 -6.30 12.03
C VAL A 223 35.55 -7.37 12.94
N SER A 224 34.95 -6.97 14.06
CA SER A 224 34.32 -7.87 15.03
C SER A 224 33.13 -8.63 14.46
N ALA A 225 32.41 -8.01 13.51
CA ALA A 225 31.35 -8.62 12.70
C ALA A 225 31.90 -9.64 11.66
N ASP A 226 33.04 -10.25 11.95
CA ASP A 226 33.66 -11.29 11.16
C ASP A 226 32.67 -12.42 10.89
N CYS A 227 32.78 -13.00 9.70
CA CYS A 227 31.88 -14.02 9.20
C CYS A 227 32.31 -15.41 9.69
N ALA A 228 31.38 -16.36 9.67
CA ALA A 228 31.76 -17.75 9.78
C ALA A 228 32.78 -18.07 8.68
N LYS A 229 33.84 -18.81 9.02
CA LYS A 229 34.93 -19.21 8.10
C LYS A 229 34.45 -20.28 7.11
N LEU A 230 33.40 -19.97 6.37
CA LEU A 230 32.78 -20.80 5.35
C LEU A 230 33.64 -20.76 4.08
N ARG A 231 33.85 -21.93 3.47
CA ARG A 231 34.58 -22.07 2.19
C ARG A 231 33.73 -22.83 1.18
N PRO A 232 33.77 -22.45 -0.12
CA PRO A 232 32.98 -23.11 -1.16
C PRO A 232 33.17 -24.63 -1.31
N ASP A 233 34.37 -25.14 -1.03
CA ASP A 233 34.75 -26.55 -1.15
C ASP A 233 34.49 -27.38 0.12
N MET A 234 34.07 -26.74 1.21
CA MET A 234 33.85 -27.40 2.50
C MET A 234 32.68 -28.40 2.44
N PRO A 235 32.79 -29.59 3.08
CA PRO A 235 31.67 -30.52 3.24
C PRO A 235 30.48 -29.89 3.98
N LEU A 236 29.26 -30.27 3.61
CA LEU A 236 28.03 -29.67 4.16
C LEU A 236 27.88 -29.93 5.68
N GLU A 237 28.35 -31.07 6.16
CA GLU A 237 28.36 -31.45 7.58
C GLU A 237 29.23 -30.48 8.39
N ARG A 238 30.39 -30.11 7.84
CA ARG A 238 31.29 -29.15 8.47
C ARG A 238 30.71 -27.73 8.46
N MET A 239 30.09 -27.32 7.34
CA MET A 239 29.37 -26.04 7.29
C MET A 239 28.26 -25.99 8.35
N ARG A 240 27.48 -27.07 8.49
CA ARG A 240 26.41 -27.18 9.50
C ARG A 240 26.97 -27.04 10.91
N SER A 241 28.06 -27.73 11.23
CA SER A 241 28.71 -27.66 12.54
C SER A 241 29.19 -26.23 12.86
N LEU A 242 29.81 -25.53 11.89
CA LEU A 242 30.22 -24.13 12.06
C LEU A 242 29.04 -23.20 12.31
N LEU A 243 27.94 -23.38 11.57
CA LEU A 243 26.73 -22.57 11.72
C LEU A 243 25.96 -22.89 13.01
N GLN A 244 25.99 -24.13 13.51
CA GLN A 244 25.37 -24.50 14.78
C GLN A 244 26.09 -23.87 15.98
N GLY A 245 27.42 -23.76 15.91
CA GLY A 245 28.22 -23.05 16.92
C GLY A 245 28.26 -21.53 16.74
N TRP A 246 27.60 -20.98 15.71
CA TRP A 246 27.65 -19.56 15.41
C TRP A 246 26.63 -18.77 16.24
N SER A 247 27.14 -17.91 17.11
CA SER A 247 26.35 -16.91 17.82
C SER A 247 26.22 -15.64 16.96
N PRO A 248 24.99 -15.14 16.68
CA PRO A 248 24.82 -13.89 15.96
C PRO A 248 25.45 -12.72 16.74
N LYS A 249 26.61 -12.24 16.29
CA LYS A 249 27.16 -10.98 16.78
C LYS A 249 26.29 -9.85 16.25
N GLN A 250 25.75 -9.02 17.14
CA GLN A 250 25.01 -7.81 16.72
C GLN A 250 25.93 -6.70 16.20
N ALA A 251 27.25 -6.94 16.19
CA ALA A 251 28.29 -6.07 15.68
C ALA A 251 27.93 -5.45 14.31
N GLY A 252 27.42 -6.25 13.36
CA GLY A 252 27.03 -5.73 12.04
C GLY A 252 25.91 -4.68 12.08
N ARG A 253 25.01 -4.77 13.07
CA ARG A 253 23.94 -3.78 13.29
C ARG A 253 24.42 -2.60 14.13
N VAL A 254 25.31 -2.82 15.10
CA VAL A 254 26.02 -1.75 15.84
C VAL A 254 26.76 -0.85 14.86
N VAL A 255 27.49 -1.42 13.90
CA VAL A 255 28.17 -0.69 12.82
C VAL A 255 27.21 0.26 12.10
N ARG A 256 25.99 -0.20 11.75
CA ARG A 256 25.01 0.64 11.05
C ARG A 256 24.59 1.84 11.88
N VAL A 257 24.40 1.67 13.18
CA VAL A 257 24.04 2.77 14.09
C VAL A 257 25.20 3.77 14.17
N LEU A 258 26.41 3.28 14.44
CA LEU A 258 27.60 4.14 14.56
C LEU A 258 27.90 4.91 13.27
N ASP A 259 27.83 4.25 12.11
CA ASP A 259 28.02 4.88 10.81
C ASP A 259 26.96 5.96 10.54
N GLN A 260 25.70 5.72 10.90
CA GLN A 260 24.62 6.70 10.72
C GLN A 260 24.82 7.92 11.62
N LEU A 261 25.12 7.72 12.91
CA LEU A 261 25.39 8.82 13.84
C LEU A 261 26.62 9.62 13.44
N ALA A 262 27.66 8.97 12.91
CA ALA A 262 28.86 9.65 12.41
C ALA A 262 28.53 10.59 11.23
N ARG A 263 27.66 10.15 10.31
CA ARG A 263 27.17 10.98 9.20
C ARG A 263 26.33 12.15 9.71
N ASP A 264 25.37 11.88 10.60
CA ASP A 264 24.47 12.90 11.15
C ASP A 264 25.23 13.96 11.98
N MET A 265 26.22 13.53 12.76
CA MET A 265 27.06 14.42 13.54
C MET A 265 27.96 15.29 12.66
N ALA A 266 28.55 14.71 11.60
CA ALA A 266 29.34 15.46 10.61
C ALA A 266 28.48 16.45 9.81
N ALA A 267 27.21 16.13 9.60
CA ALA A 267 26.24 17.01 8.95
C ALA A 267 25.68 18.11 9.88
N GLY A 268 26.17 18.23 11.12
CA GLY A 268 25.78 19.30 12.04
C GLY A 268 24.40 19.11 12.69
N LYS A 269 23.79 17.93 12.60
CA LYS A 269 22.44 17.68 13.14
C LYS A 269 22.42 17.69 14.68
N GLU A 270 21.25 17.95 15.27
CA GLU A 270 20.99 17.84 16.72
C GLU A 270 20.55 16.43 17.15
N THR A 271 19.87 15.72 16.24
CA THR A 271 19.44 14.34 16.42
C THR A 271 19.48 13.57 15.09
N SER A 272 19.28 12.26 15.14
CA SER A 272 19.27 11.39 13.98
C SER A 272 17.84 11.12 13.48
N ILE A 273 17.65 11.21 12.16
CA ILE A 273 16.44 10.69 11.51
C ILE A 273 16.54 9.17 11.37
N GLY A 274 17.72 8.66 11.02
CA GLY A 274 17.96 7.25 10.77
C GLY A 274 18.00 6.38 12.02
N VAL A 275 18.19 6.94 13.22
CA VAL A 275 18.22 6.19 14.49
C VAL A 275 17.00 6.52 15.35
N GLU A 276 16.31 5.48 15.85
CA GLU A 276 15.12 5.57 16.71
C GLU A 276 15.34 4.74 17.97
N PHE A 277 14.99 5.29 19.14
CA PHE A 277 14.88 4.52 20.37
C PHE A 277 13.44 3.99 20.51
N ASP A 278 13.29 2.65 20.54
CA ASP A 278 12.00 2.00 20.74
C ASP A 278 11.95 1.35 22.14
N PRO A 279 11.28 1.97 23.12
CA PRO A 279 11.22 1.45 24.48
C PRO A 279 10.35 0.20 24.62
N ARG A 280 9.50 -0.11 23.62
CA ARG A 280 8.53 -1.21 23.65
C ARG A 280 8.64 -2.05 22.38
N PHE A 281 9.85 -2.49 22.04
CA PHE A 281 10.05 -3.37 20.90
C PHE A 281 9.49 -4.78 21.22
N PRO A 282 8.59 -5.33 20.38
CA PRO A 282 8.06 -6.68 20.58
C PRO A 282 9.14 -7.73 20.27
N SER A 283 9.48 -8.52 21.27
CA SER A 283 10.43 -9.64 21.22
C SER A 283 9.71 -10.94 21.54
N LYS A 284 10.11 -12.05 20.91
CA LYS A 284 9.60 -13.38 21.26
C LYS A 284 10.45 -13.97 22.39
N ALA A 285 9.81 -14.33 23.49
CA ALA A 285 10.40 -15.09 24.58
C ALA A 285 10.65 -16.55 24.16
N GLU A 286 11.46 -17.29 24.94
CA GLU A 286 11.73 -18.72 24.67
C GLU A 286 10.46 -19.58 24.70
N ASN A 287 9.48 -19.21 25.53
CA ASN A 287 8.17 -19.86 25.62
C ASN A 287 7.21 -19.45 24.47
N GLY A 288 7.64 -18.59 23.54
CA GLY A 288 6.85 -18.11 22.41
C GLY A 288 5.96 -16.89 22.70
N GLU A 289 5.89 -16.42 23.95
CA GLU A 289 5.13 -15.22 24.32
C GLU A 289 5.79 -13.95 23.78
N ILE A 290 4.98 -12.91 23.52
CA ILE A 290 5.49 -11.59 23.13
C ILE A 290 5.81 -10.81 24.40
N MET A 291 7.09 -10.51 24.61
CA MET A 291 7.57 -9.58 25.62
C MET A 291 8.03 -8.27 24.98
N PHE A 292 8.00 -7.18 25.74
CA PHE A 292 8.46 -5.87 25.26
C PHE A 292 9.83 -5.56 25.86
N CYS A 293 10.84 -5.43 25.02
CA CYS A 293 12.20 -5.08 25.44
C CYS A 293 12.64 -3.80 24.72
N PRO A 294 13.39 -2.90 25.35
CA PRO A 294 13.85 -1.70 24.67
C PRO A 294 14.92 -2.04 23.62
N ARG A 295 14.87 -1.38 22.47
CA ARG A 295 15.81 -1.57 21.34
C ARG A 295 16.20 -0.24 20.71
N ILE A 296 17.40 -0.22 20.14
CA ILE A 296 17.83 0.85 19.23
C ILE A 296 17.55 0.37 17.80
N ARG A 297 16.74 1.13 17.06
CA ARG A 297 16.44 0.87 15.66
C ARG A 297 17.30 1.76 14.78
N VAL A 298 17.74 1.22 13.65
CA VAL A 298 18.37 1.96 12.57
C VAL A 298 17.63 1.72 11.27
N HIS A 299 17.36 2.82 10.57
CA HIS A 299 16.62 2.92 9.33
C HIS A 299 17.55 3.43 8.26
N PHE A 300 17.61 2.75 7.13
CA PHE A 300 18.59 3.06 6.10
C PHE A 300 18.05 2.77 4.70
N ARG A 301 18.61 3.47 3.71
CA ARG A 301 18.49 3.10 2.30
C ARG A 301 19.54 2.05 1.96
N HIS A 302 19.18 1.13 1.07
CA HIS A 302 20.16 0.32 0.38
C HIS A 302 20.81 1.13 -0.75
N GLU A 303 22.08 0.83 -1.03
CA GLU A 303 22.77 1.39 -2.18
C GLU A 303 22.17 0.79 -3.47
N CYS A 304 21.87 1.66 -4.43
CA CYS A 304 21.37 1.26 -5.74
C CYS A 304 22.53 0.77 -6.61
N THR A 305 22.40 -0.43 -7.17
CA THR A 305 23.46 -1.08 -7.97
C THR A 305 23.47 -0.66 -9.44
N ILE A 306 22.50 0.16 -9.87
CA ILE A 306 22.41 0.62 -11.26
C ILE A 306 23.56 1.60 -11.53
N PRO A 307 24.38 1.39 -12.57
CA PRO A 307 25.44 2.34 -12.91
C PRO A 307 24.92 3.74 -13.26
N ASP A 308 25.74 4.77 -13.06
CA ASP A 308 25.34 6.16 -13.34
C ASP A 308 25.13 6.45 -14.82
N ARG A 309 25.88 5.75 -15.68
CA ARG A 309 25.86 5.85 -17.14
C ARG A 309 24.92 4.82 -17.78
N THR A 310 23.77 4.58 -17.17
CA THR A 310 22.73 3.68 -17.68
C THR A 310 21.43 4.46 -17.88
N ALA A 311 20.72 4.21 -18.99
CA ALA A 311 19.39 4.74 -19.20
C ALA A 311 18.39 4.06 -18.26
N VAL A 312 17.51 4.83 -17.61
CA VAL A 312 16.56 4.30 -16.62
C VAL A 312 15.14 4.69 -17.00
N VAL A 313 14.24 3.71 -17.03
CA VAL A 313 12.80 3.89 -17.23
C VAL A 313 12.08 3.24 -16.05
N MET A 314 11.51 4.05 -15.16
CA MET A 314 10.65 3.56 -14.09
C MET A 314 9.19 3.69 -14.49
N ILE A 315 8.42 2.60 -14.44
CA ILE A 315 6.98 2.57 -14.71
C ILE A 315 6.26 2.11 -13.44
N ASP A 316 5.41 2.97 -12.88
CA ASP A 316 4.77 2.70 -11.59
C ASP A 316 3.43 3.45 -11.52
N ALA A 317 2.40 2.85 -10.90
CA ALA A 317 1.10 3.48 -10.76
C ALA A 317 1.09 4.59 -9.70
N ASP A 318 1.88 4.41 -8.66
CA ASP A 318 1.92 5.22 -7.45
C ASP A 318 3.25 5.96 -7.28
N ALA A 319 4.02 6.04 -8.37
CA ALA A 319 5.35 6.64 -8.42
C ALA A 319 5.42 8.00 -7.68
N LEU A 320 6.36 8.10 -6.74
CA LEU A 320 6.68 9.31 -5.98
C LEU A 320 8.07 9.81 -6.40
N ILE A 321 8.11 10.89 -7.18
CA ILE A 321 9.35 11.39 -7.79
C ILE A 321 10.42 11.71 -6.74
N ASP A 322 10.06 12.42 -5.67
CA ASP A 322 11.00 12.82 -4.62
C ASP A 322 11.58 11.63 -3.85
N VAL A 323 10.81 10.53 -3.78
CA VAL A 323 11.22 9.30 -3.12
C VAL A 323 12.15 8.51 -4.03
N ASN A 324 11.77 8.33 -5.30
CA ASN A 324 12.54 7.53 -6.24
C ASN A 324 13.87 8.21 -6.63
N ASP A 325 13.91 9.54 -6.67
CA ASP A 325 15.16 10.28 -6.85
C ASP A 325 16.16 9.97 -5.73
N VAL A 326 15.66 9.92 -4.50
CA VAL A 326 16.43 9.63 -3.29
C VAL A 326 16.82 8.16 -3.19
N LEU A 327 15.95 7.22 -3.57
CA LEU A 327 16.22 5.79 -3.54
C LEU A 327 17.20 5.33 -4.63
N LEU A 328 17.13 5.92 -5.82
CA LEU A 328 18.00 5.59 -6.95
C LEU A 328 19.29 6.43 -6.97
N GLY A 329 19.41 7.42 -6.10
CA GLY A 329 20.55 8.35 -6.02
C GLY A 329 20.73 9.19 -7.28
N ARG A 330 19.65 9.46 -8.03
CA ARG A 330 19.71 10.15 -9.33
C ARG A 330 18.41 10.90 -9.59
N ARG A 331 18.48 12.05 -10.25
CA ARG A 331 17.29 12.79 -10.66
C ARG A 331 16.59 12.12 -11.85
N LEU A 332 15.30 11.84 -11.70
CA LEU A 332 14.44 11.32 -12.75
C LEU A 332 13.60 12.46 -13.34
N ARG A 333 13.26 12.35 -14.62
CA ARG A 333 12.28 13.23 -15.27
C ARG A 333 10.87 12.61 -15.13
N PRO A 334 9.93 13.29 -14.45
CA PRO A 334 8.58 12.76 -14.26
C PRO A 334 7.71 12.94 -15.50
N PHE A 335 6.93 11.91 -15.81
CA PHE A 335 5.82 11.91 -16.75
C PHE A 335 4.60 11.34 -16.02
N VAL A 336 3.43 11.95 -16.22
CA VAL A 336 2.18 11.48 -15.61
C VAL A 336 1.17 11.22 -16.71
N ILE A 337 0.67 9.99 -16.79
CA ILE A 337 -0.39 9.60 -17.72
C ILE A 337 -1.68 9.51 -16.91
N GLN A 338 -2.54 10.51 -17.10
CA GLN A 338 -3.87 10.54 -16.49
C GLN A 338 -4.84 9.73 -17.35
N ALA A 339 -5.41 8.67 -16.77
CA ALA A 339 -6.43 7.85 -17.41
C ALA A 339 -7.77 8.07 -16.72
N LYS A 340 -8.82 8.35 -17.50
CA LYS A 340 -10.19 8.41 -16.99
C LYS A 340 -10.73 6.99 -16.84
N ARG A 341 -11.20 6.64 -15.64
CA ARG A 341 -11.88 5.36 -15.40
C ARG A 341 -13.32 5.46 -15.89
N ARG A 342 -13.75 4.48 -16.68
CA ARG A 342 -15.15 4.32 -17.10
C ARG A 342 -15.96 3.64 -15.99
N GLY A 343 -17.28 3.73 -16.09
CA GLY A 343 -18.22 3.14 -15.14
C GLY A 343 -18.85 4.14 -14.18
N ARG A 344 -19.82 3.64 -13.42
CA ARG A 344 -20.56 4.37 -12.39
C ARG A 344 -19.89 4.18 -11.03
N PHE A 345 -19.56 5.26 -10.35
CA PHE A 345 -18.85 5.26 -9.07
C PHE A 345 -19.75 5.72 -7.92
N ILE A 346 -19.97 4.84 -6.95
CA ILE A 346 -20.74 5.13 -5.74
C ILE A 346 -19.78 5.05 -4.54
N GLN A 347 -19.72 6.10 -3.71
CA GLN A 347 -18.82 6.14 -2.57
C GLN A 347 -19.55 6.46 -1.26
N ALA A 348 -19.19 5.73 -0.19
CA ALA A 348 -19.65 5.98 1.16
C ALA A 348 -19.07 7.27 1.73
N VAL A 349 -19.85 8.05 2.47
CA VAL A 349 -19.42 9.35 3.07
C VAL A 349 -19.25 9.32 4.57
N ASP A 350 -19.91 8.42 5.27
CA ASP A 350 -20.08 8.46 6.72
C ASP A 350 -19.13 7.52 7.46
N THR A 351 -18.33 6.74 6.74
CA THR A 351 -17.49 5.71 7.36
C THR A 351 -16.17 5.48 6.62
N THR A 352 -15.11 5.25 7.39
CA THR A 352 -13.85 4.73 6.84
C THR A 352 -13.82 3.20 6.76
N LEU A 353 -14.76 2.51 7.42
CA LEU A 353 -14.76 1.07 7.69
C LEU A 353 -13.41 0.54 8.20
N PRO A 354 -12.97 0.96 9.41
CA PRO A 354 -11.69 0.52 9.94
C PRO A 354 -11.74 -0.99 10.27
N LYS A 355 -10.57 -1.64 10.17
CA LYS A 355 -10.41 -3.07 10.49
C LYS A 355 -10.98 -3.42 11.87
N SER A 356 -10.76 -2.60 12.88
CA SER A 356 -11.29 -2.83 14.25
C SER A 356 -12.81 -2.96 14.29
N THR A 357 -13.54 -2.12 13.55
CA THR A 357 -15.01 -2.20 13.45
C THR A 357 -15.44 -3.47 12.73
N LEU A 358 -14.82 -3.78 11.60
CA LEU A 358 -15.15 -4.97 10.80
C LEU A 358 -14.79 -6.27 11.51
N MET A 359 -13.79 -6.29 12.39
CA MET A 359 -13.37 -7.47 13.15
C MET A 359 -14.14 -7.66 14.46
N HIS A 360 -14.95 -6.68 14.88
CA HIS A 360 -15.68 -6.77 16.15
C HIS A 360 -16.69 -7.93 16.14
N ALA A 361 -16.73 -8.72 17.23
CA ALA A 361 -17.46 -9.98 17.28
C ALA A 361 -18.96 -9.85 16.98
N ARG A 362 -19.64 -8.84 17.55
CA ARG A 362 -21.09 -8.63 17.34
C ARG A 362 -21.39 -7.65 16.22
N THR A 363 -21.06 -6.37 16.42
CA THR A 363 -21.34 -5.30 15.45
C THR A 363 -20.66 -5.53 14.10
N GLY A 364 -19.39 -5.97 14.10
CA GLY A 364 -18.66 -6.30 12.89
C GLY A 364 -19.27 -7.48 12.15
N ALA A 365 -19.69 -8.55 12.85
CA ALA A 365 -20.33 -9.70 12.21
C ALA A 365 -21.64 -9.33 11.51
N ASN A 366 -22.50 -8.52 12.14
CA ASN A 366 -23.72 -8.02 11.49
C ASN A 366 -23.40 -7.20 10.24
N LEU A 367 -22.42 -6.30 10.32
CA LEU A 367 -22.01 -5.48 9.18
C LEU A 367 -21.43 -6.32 8.04
N ARG A 368 -20.59 -7.32 8.35
CA ARG A 368 -20.07 -8.29 7.37
C ARG A 368 -21.22 -9.03 6.69
N GLN A 369 -22.21 -9.52 7.45
CA GLN A 369 -23.39 -10.17 6.88
C GLN A 369 -24.14 -9.25 5.92
N ARG A 370 -24.36 -7.97 6.28
CA ARG A 370 -25.04 -7.00 5.41
C ARG A 370 -24.27 -6.74 4.11
N ILE A 371 -22.95 -6.59 4.18
CA ILE A 371 -22.07 -6.43 3.01
C ILE A 371 -22.12 -7.67 2.11
N GLN A 372 -22.10 -8.86 2.70
CA GLN A 372 -22.23 -10.12 1.97
C GLN A 372 -23.59 -10.26 1.29
N SER A 373 -24.68 -9.89 1.97
CA SER A 373 -26.01 -9.88 1.38
C SER A 373 -26.11 -8.88 0.22
N PHE A 374 -25.49 -7.70 0.34
CA PHE A 374 -25.41 -6.72 -0.75
C PHE A 374 -24.70 -7.30 -1.98
N ALA A 375 -23.52 -7.90 -1.79
CA ALA A 375 -22.77 -8.52 -2.88
C ALA A 375 -23.55 -9.68 -3.53
N ALA A 376 -24.19 -10.54 -2.72
CA ALA A 376 -25.00 -11.65 -3.22
C ALA A 376 -26.20 -11.17 -4.06
N ARG A 377 -26.88 -10.08 -3.64
CA ARG A 377 -27.95 -9.49 -4.44
C ARG A 377 -27.44 -9.00 -5.79
N LYS A 378 -26.29 -8.32 -5.82
CA LYS A 378 -25.67 -7.85 -7.07
C LYS A 378 -25.30 -8.99 -8.02
N VAL A 379 -24.82 -10.12 -7.48
CA VAL A 379 -24.58 -11.33 -8.29
C VAL A 379 -25.88 -11.88 -8.87
N THR A 380 -26.97 -11.92 -8.09
CA THR A 380 -28.30 -12.33 -8.59
C THR A 380 -28.85 -11.38 -9.64
N GLU A 381 -28.51 -10.09 -9.58
CA GLU A 381 -28.80 -9.08 -10.61
C GLU A 381 -27.94 -9.26 -11.88
N GLY A 382 -27.07 -10.28 -11.94
CA GLY A 382 -26.24 -10.62 -13.10
C GLY A 382 -24.84 -9.99 -13.09
N GLN A 383 -24.41 -9.34 -12.00
CA GLN A 383 -23.08 -8.74 -11.90
C GLN A 383 -22.00 -9.78 -11.60
N LEU A 384 -20.84 -9.65 -12.25
CA LEU A 384 -19.61 -10.33 -11.84
C LEU A 384 -18.90 -9.47 -10.81
N VAL A 385 -19.08 -9.81 -9.53
CA VAL A 385 -18.63 -9.00 -8.38
C VAL A 385 -17.26 -9.43 -7.88
N LEU A 386 -16.33 -8.47 -7.82
CA LEU A 386 -15.05 -8.58 -7.13
C LEU A 386 -15.08 -7.76 -5.83
N ALA A 387 -14.93 -8.42 -4.69
CA ALA A 387 -14.70 -7.74 -3.42
C ALA A 387 -13.21 -7.64 -3.08
N VAL A 388 -12.77 -6.47 -2.60
CA VAL A 388 -11.39 -6.25 -2.16
C VAL A 388 -11.38 -5.66 -0.75
N THR A 389 -10.60 -6.25 0.15
CA THR A 389 -10.47 -5.80 1.54
C THR A 389 -9.08 -6.06 2.11
N ASN A 390 -8.84 -5.82 3.40
CA ASN A 390 -7.59 -6.21 4.05
C ASN A 390 -7.62 -7.69 4.47
N LEU A 391 -6.44 -8.31 4.57
CA LEU A 391 -6.34 -9.75 4.80
C LEU A 391 -7.12 -10.24 6.05
N PRO A 392 -6.96 -9.65 7.25
CA PRO A 392 -7.73 -10.08 8.42
C PRO A 392 -9.25 -10.03 8.23
N VAL A 393 -9.77 -8.99 7.56
CA VAL A 393 -11.20 -8.87 7.28
C VAL A 393 -11.65 -9.93 6.28
N ARG A 394 -10.85 -10.24 5.24
CA ARG A 394 -11.13 -11.37 4.34
C ARG A 394 -11.27 -12.67 5.13
N LEU A 395 -10.32 -12.99 6.00
CA LEU A 395 -10.37 -14.21 6.81
C LEU A 395 -11.64 -14.23 7.69
N ALA A 396 -12.07 -13.09 8.22
CA ALA A 396 -13.32 -12.98 8.98
C ALA A 396 -14.61 -13.07 8.16
N PHE A 397 -14.52 -12.98 6.83
CA PHE A 397 -15.62 -13.20 5.89
C PHE A 397 -15.68 -14.64 5.38
N THR A 398 -14.55 -15.34 5.31
CA THR A 398 -14.41 -16.63 4.59
C THR A 398 -14.03 -17.79 5.48
N ASP A 399 -13.60 -17.53 6.71
CA ASP A 399 -13.07 -18.53 7.65
C ASP A 399 -11.89 -19.35 7.08
N GLU A 400 -11.17 -18.78 6.11
CA GLU A 400 -9.95 -19.36 5.54
C GLU A 400 -8.82 -19.41 6.59
N LEU A 401 -8.04 -20.50 6.61
CA LEU A 401 -6.82 -20.59 7.42
C LEU A 401 -5.60 -20.12 6.62
N GLU A 402 -5.50 -20.54 5.36
CA GLU A 402 -4.43 -20.20 4.43
C GLU A 402 -5.02 -19.58 3.16
N PRO A 403 -5.06 -18.24 3.06
CA PRO A 403 -5.72 -17.56 1.96
C PRO A 403 -4.90 -17.63 0.67
N ASP A 404 -5.47 -18.22 -0.38
CA ASP A 404 -4.96 -18.12 -1.75
C ASP A 404 -5.08 -16.68 -2.31
N ALA A 405 -4.62 -16.46 -3.55
CA ALA A 405 -4.72 -15.14 -4.21
C ALA A 405 -6.17 -14.60 -4.23
N TYR A 406 -7.17 -15.48 -4.31
CA TYR A 406 -8.58 -15.14 -4.29
C TYR A 406 -9.40 -16.32 -3.76
N THR A 407 -10.67 -16.08 -3.46
CA THR A 407 -11.63 -17.12 -3.08
C THR A 407 -13.04 -16.77 -3.57
N ARG A 408 -13.92 -17.78 -3.64
CA ARG A 408 -15.34 -17.54 -3.95
C ARG A 408 -16.03 -16.96 -2.72
N TRP A 409 -16.82 -15.92 -2.92
CA TRP A 409 -17.50 -15.23 -1.83
C TRP A 409 -18.78 -14.56 -2.34
N ALA A 410 -19.90 -14.81 -1.65
CA ALA A 410 -21.22 -14.26 -1.99
C ALA A 410 -21.67 -14.50 -3.46
N GLY A 411 -21.25 -15.61 -4.07
CA GLY A 411 -21.48 -15.89 -5.50
C GLY A 411 -20.51 -15.20 -6.46
N GLY A 412 -19.74 -14.21 -5.99
CA GLY A 412 -18.64 -13.58 -6.71
C GLY A 412 -17.27 -14.07 -6.24
N GLU A 413 -16.26 -13.22 -6.36
CA GLU A 413 -14.91 -13.48 -5.88
C GLU A 413 -14.45 -12.39 -4.89
N MET A 414 -13.60 -12.79 -3.93
CA MET A 414 -12.95 -11.86 -3.01
C MET A 414 -11.43 -12.05 -3.02
N THR A 415 -10.72 -10.93 -2.95
CA THR A 415 -9.27 -10.86 -2.76
C THR A 415 -8.92 -9.85 -1.66
N HIS A 416 -7.62 -9.65 -1.41
CA HIS A 416 -7.15 -8.68 -0.42
C HIS A 416 -6.03 -7.77 -0.94
N TYR A 417 -5.88 -6.60 -0.30
CA TYR A 417 -4.77 -5.68 -0.54
C TYR A 417 -3.43 -6.42 -0.45
N GLY A 418 -2.56 -6.24 -1.44
CA GLY A 418 -1.27 -6.95 -1.54
C GLY A 418 -1.28 -8.23 -2.40
N ARG A 419 -2.46 -8.77 -2.76
CA ARG A 419 -2.61 -9.87 -3.74
C ARG A 419 -3.37 -9.48 -5.00
N THR A 420 -3.54 -8.17 -5.22
CA THR A 420 -4.16 -7.60 -6.41
C THR A 420 -3.16 -7.40 -7.56
N LEU A 421 -1.86 -7.23 -7.28
CA LEU A 421 -0.84 -6.97 -8.30
C LEU A 421 -0.58 -8.22 -9.18
N GLY A 422 -0.32 -7.99 -10.47
CA GLY A 422 0.06 -9.07 -11.41
C GLY A 422 -1.07 -9.98 -11.93
N VAL A 423 -2.28 -9.91 -11.36
CA VAL A 423 -3.35 -10.86 -11.70
C VAL A 423 -4.30 -10.27 -12.76
N ASN A 424 -4.43 -10.94 -13.92
CA ASN A 424 -5.37 -10.55 -14.98
C ASN A 424 -6.77 -11.20 -14.87
N ARG A 425 -7.02 -11.93 -13.78
CA ARG A 425 -8.20 -12.76 -13.58
C ARG A 425 -9.52 -11.99 -13.68
N TRP A 426 -9.55 -10.77 -13.16
CA TRP A 426 -10.78 -10.00 -13.01
C TRP A 426 -11.06 -9.02 -14.14
N SER A 427 -10.34 -9.15 -15.26
CA SER A 427 -10.45 -8.24 -16.40
C SER A 427 -11.87 -8.17 -17.01
N ASN A 428 -12.68 -9.21 -16.85
CA ASN A 428 -14.05 -9.30 -17.35
C ASN A 428 -15.13 -9.01 -16.29
N PHE A 429 -14.76 -8.70 -15.04
CA PHE A 429 -15.72 -8.45 -13.97
C PHE A 429 -16.47 -7.14 -14.20
N THR A 430 -17.75 -7.08 -13.87
CA THR A 430 -18.61 -5.91 -14.12
C THR A 430 -18.77 -5.03 -12.88
N MET A 431 -18.40 -5.53 -11.70
CA MET A 431 -18.47 -4.76 -10.46
C MET A 431 -17.24 -4.98 -9.58
N VAL A 432 -16.78 -3.90 -8.93
CA VAL A 432 -15.81 -3.98 -7.83
C VAL A 432 -16.35 -3.29 -6.58
N VAL A 433 -16.25 -3.99 -5.44
CA VAL A 433 -16.66 -3.51 -4.13
C VAL A 433 -15.43 -3.39 -3.24
N ILE A 434 -15.08 -2.16 -2.88
CA ILE A 434 -13.96 -1.86 -1.98
C ILE A 434 -14.48 -1.81 -0.54
N ILE A 435 -13.99 -2.73 0.29
CA ILE A 435 -14.43 -2.88 1.69
C ILE A 435 -13.30 -2.43 2.63
N GLY A 436 -13.46 -1.22 3.17
CA GLY A 436 -12.48 -0.61 4.06
C GLY A 436 -11.18 -0.22 3.35
N ARG A 437 -10.13 -0.01 4.12
CA ARG A 437 -8.85 0.53 3.67
C ARG A 437 -7.67 -0.15 4.36
N GLU A 438 -6.52 -0.19 3.69
CA GLU A 438 -5.26 -0.52 4.34
C GLU A 438 -4.74 0.73 5.05
N GLN A 439 -4.52 0.67 6.37
CA GLN A 439 -4.02 1.81 7.15
C GLN A 439 -2.75 1.40 7.87
N MET A 440 -1.65 2.02 7.48
CA MET A 440 -0.40 1.91 8.21
C MET A 440 -0.52 2.62 9.58
N PRO A 441 -0.03 2.04 10.68
CA PRO A 441 0.19 2.78 11.92
C PRO A 441 1.12 3.97 11.68
N ALA A 442 0.88 5.11 12.35
CA ALA A 442 1.69 6.32 12.13
C ALA A 442 3.18 6.06 12.37
N ALA A 443 3.52 5.33 13.44
CA ALA A 443 4.90 4.94 13.73
C ALA A 443 5.57 4.12 12.60
N ASP A 444 4.81 3.25 11.91
CA ASP A 444 5.37 2.47 10.80
C ASP A 444 5.54 3.32 9.54
N ALA A 445 4.63 4.28 9.29
CA ALA A 445 4.77 5.24 8.20
C ALA A 445 5.99 6.16 8.42
N GLU A 446 6.16 6.62 9.65
CA GLU A 446 7.32 7.38 10.09
C GLU A 446 8.62 6.59 9.92
N ARG A 447 8.64 5.30 10.29
CA ARG A 447 9.82 4.43 10.09
C ARG A 447 10.15 4.26 8.62
N MET A 448 9.15 4.08 7.76
CA MET A 448 9.38 3.99 6.31
C MET A 448 10.00 5.30 5.79
N ALA A 449 9.48 6.45 6.22
CA ALA A 449 10.06 7.75 5.89
C ALA A 449 11.48 7.94 6.47
N ARG A 450 11.73 7.53 7.72
CA ARG A 450 13.07 7.57 8.32
C ARG A 450 14.10 6.82 7.46
N ALA A 451 13.73 5.69 6.86
CA ALA A 451 14.64 4.93 6.00
C ALA A 451 14.95 5.66 4.68
N VAL A 452 13.95 6.31 4.07
CA VAL A 452 14.12 7.10 2.83
C VAL A 452 14.90 8.38 3.11
N TRP A 453 14.64 9.08 4.21
CA TRP A 453 15.22 10.40 4.49
C TRP A 453 16.25 10.39 5.63
N ALA A 454 16.85 9.24 5.94
CA ALA A 454 17.84 9.08 7.02
C ALA A 454 18.94 10.16 6.99
N ASP A 455 19.45 10.43 5.79
CA ASP A 455 20.55 11.39 5.57
C ASP A 455 20.06 12.81 5.22
N SER A 456 18.75 13.07 5.21
CA SER A 456 18.20 14.38 4.87
C SER A 456 18.68 15.45 5.85
N ALA A 457 18.97 16.65 5.35
CA ALA A 457 19.28 17.81 6.17
C ALA A 457 18.02 18.37 6.86
N GLU A 458 16.85 18.22 6.25
CA GLU A 458 15.58 18.71 6.79
C GLU A 458 14.97 17.67 7.75
N PRO A 459 14.66 18.04 9.00
CA PRO A 459 14.09 17.13 9.99
C PRO A 459 12.71 16.65 9.55
N LEU A 460 12.34 15.42 9.91
CA LEU A 460 10.96 14.91 9.79
C LEU A 460 10.15 15.31 11.03
N ALA A 461 8.88 15.69 10.85
CA ALA A 461 7.95 15.79 11.97
C ALA A 461 7.39 14.39 12.28
N LEU A 462 7.65 13.87 13.49
CA LEU A 462 7.41 12.46 13.85
C LEU A 462 6.57 12.35 15.15
N PRO A 463 5.30 12.78 15.14
CA PRO A 463 4.44 12.79 16.33
C PRO A 463 3.91 11.41 16.76
N GLY A 464 4.10 10.36 15.96
CA GLY A 464 3.55 9.02 16.19
C GLY A 464 2.03 8.95 16.04
N ALA A 465 1.39 9.95 15.45
CA ALA A 465 -0.06 10.08 15.38
C ALA A 465 -0.55 10.77 14.09
N TYR A 466 -1.78 10.43 13.71
CA TYR A 466 -2.49 11.12 12.63
C TYR A 466 -3.33 12.27 13.16
N THR A 467 -3.57 13.25 12.31
CA THR A 467 -4.44 14.41 12.54
C THR A 467 -5.59 14.41 11.53
N LYS A 468 -6.69 15.09 11.83
CA LYS A 468 -7.82 15.21 10.90
C LYS A 468 -7.61 16.38 9.96
N ALA A 469 -7.88 16.18 8.68
CA ALA A 469 -7.95 17.25 7.69
C ALA A 469 -9.09 17.02 6.70
N ALA A 470 -9.67 18.13 6.22
CA ALA A 470 -10.63 18.10 5.14
C ALA A 470 -9.94 17.80 3.81
N ARG A 471 -10.45 16.82 3.07
CA ARG A 471 -10.05 16.50 1.69
C ARG A 471 -11.26 16.53 0.77
N ALA A 472 -11.05 16.98 -0.46
CA ALA A 472 -12.11 17.06 -1.45
C ALA A 472 -12.27 15.72 -2.19
N ILE A 473 -13.51 15.31 -2.42
CA ILE A 473 -13.92 14.28 -3.37
C ILE A 473 -14.39 14.98 -4.63
N THR A 474 -13.92 14.54 -5.79
CA THR A 474 -14.31 15.10 -7.09
C THR A 474 -15.55 14.38 -7.60
N MET A 475 -16.63 15.12 -7.86
CA MET A 475 -17.88 14.59 -8.42
C MET A 475 -17.92 14.75 -9.94
N ARG A 476 -18.66 13.88 -10.64
CA ARG A 476 -18.80 13.94 -12.11
C ARG A 476 -19.53 15.19 -12.59
N ASP A 477 -20.45 15.71 -11.80
CA ASP A 477 -21.19 16.96 -12.08
C ASP A 477 -20.34 18.23 -11.91
N GLY A 478 -19.05 18.09 -11.59
CA GLY A 478 -18.10 19.19 -11.38
C GLY A 478 -18.14 19.77 -9.96
N THR A 479 -18.99 19.27 -9.08
CA THR A 479 -18.99 19.67 -7.67
C THR A 479 -17.89 18.96 -6.88
N SER A 480 -17.67 19.41 -5.63
CA SER A 480 -16.75 18.74 -4.71
C SER A 480 -17.36 18.58 -3.33
N GLY A 481 -17.17 17.40 -2.74
CA GLY A 481 -17.55 17.11 -1.36
C GLY A 481 -16.34 17.16 -0.45
N ALA A 482 -16.38 17.88 0.67
CA ALA A 482 -15.29 17.91 1.64
C ALA A 482 -15.52 16.87 2.75
N ILE A 483 -14.50 16.05 3.02
CA ILE A 483 -14.56 14.97 4.00
C ILE A 483 -13.37 14.95 4.94
N GLN A 484 -13.60 14.63 6.22
CA GLN A 484 -12.56 14.57 7.23
C GLN A 484 -11.83 13.22 7.16
N VAL A 485 -10.53 13.25 6.88
CA VAL A 485 -9.68 12.05 6.83
C VAL A 485 -8.49 12.18 7.75
N ASP A 486 -7.95 11.02 8.17
CA ASP A 486 -6.69 10.96 8.91
C ASP A 486 -5.53 11.22 7.96
N ILE A 487 -4.75 12.26 8.25
CA ILE A 487 -3.51 12.61 7.56
C ILE A 487 -2.34 12.67 8.53
N HIS A 488 -1.15 12.39 8.02
CA HIS A 488 0.08 12.68 8.74
C HIS A 488 0.49 14.15 8.54
N PRO A 489 0.97 14.86 9.59
CA PRO A 489 1.34 16.26 9.46
C PRO A 489 2.60 16.49 8.61
N ASP A 490 3.57 15.57 8.64
CA ASP A 490 4.71 15.62 7.71
C ASP A 490 4.29 15.15 6.31
N PRO A 491 4.44 15.96 5.25
CA PRO A 491 4.01 15.61 3.90
C PRO A 491 4.79 14.43 3.28
N ARG A 492 6.05 14.23 3.68
CA ARG A 492 6.87 13.09 3.20
C ARG A 492 6.36 11.77 3.77
N VAL A 493 5.98 11.78 5.04
CA VAL A 493 5.33 10.63 5.70
C VAL A 493 3.90 10.44 5.16
N GLN A 494 3.15 11.51 4.90
CA GLN A 494 1.82 11.42 4.31
C GLN A 494 1.86 10.77 2.92
N ALA A 495 2.87 11.08 2.10
CA ALA A 495 3.05 10.44 0.79
C ALA A 495 3.25 8.91 0.91
N MET A 496 3.96 8.45 1.95
CA MET A 496 4.11 7.02 2.27
C MET A 496 2.76 6.35 2.59
N VAL A 497 1.91 7.06 3.35
CA VAL A 497 0.56 6.58 3.70
C VAL A 497 -0.31 6.50 2.45
N GLU A 498 -0.27 7.54 1.60
CA GLU A 498 -1.07 7.63 0.38
C GLU A 498 -0.75 6.52 -0.63
N VAL A 499 0.53 6.13 -0.75
CA VAL A 499 0.94 4.99 -1.57
C VAL A 499 0.25 3.69 -1.11
N VAL A 500 0.20 3.43 0.20
CA VAL A 500 -0.36 2.17 0.71
C VAL A 500 -1.88 2.20 0.72
N ARG A 501 -2.49 3.32 1.11
CA ARG A 501 -3.93 3.42 1.39
C ARG A 501 -4.72 3.87 0.16
N GLU A 502 -4.50 5.09 -0.29
CA GLU A 502 -5.22 5.71 -1.40
C GLU A 502 -4.89 5.02 -2.73
N CYS A 503 -3.60 4.84 -3.03
CA CYS A 503 -3.17 4.16 -4.25
C CYS A 503 -3.49 2.66 -4.22
N GLY A 504 -3.46 2.02 -3.04
CA GLY A 504 -3.92 0.63 -2.88
C GLY A 504 -5.39 0.44 -3.30
N ILE A 505 -6.28 1.38 -2.94
CA ILE A 505 -7.67 1.38 -3.39
C ILE A 505 -7.76 1.59 -4.91
N ALA A 506 -7.04 2.59 -5.44
CA ALA A 506 -7.02 2.86 -6.88
C ALA A 506 -6.56 1.63 -7.69
N GLN A 507 -5.49 0.97 -7.25
CA GLN A 507 -4.96 -0.24 -7.87
C GLN A 507 -5.93 -1.43 -7.78
N ALA A 508 -6.74 -1.52 -6.73
CA ALA A 508 -7.78 -2.54 -6.58
C ALA A 508 -8.92 -2.31 -7.56
N ILE A 509 -9.39 -1.06 -7.71
CA ILE A 509 -10.40 -0.66 -8.69
C ILE A 509 -9.93 -0.98 -10.12
N ASP A 510 -8.66 -0.69 -10.43
CA ASP A 510 -8.10 -0.88 -11.76
C ASP A 510 -8.00 -2.35 -12.20
N ARG A 511 -8.28 -3.32 -11.31
CA ARG A 511 -8.25 -4.76 -11.64
C ARG A 511 -9.33 -5.20 -12.61
N ILE A 512 -10.46 -4.49 -12.65
CA ILE A 512 -11.52 -4.74 -13.63
C ILE A 512 -11.30 -3.99 -14.95
N ARG A 513 -10.13 -3.35 -15.11
CA ARG A 513 -9.63 -2.71 -16.35
C ARG A 513 -10.53 -1.61 -16.92
N LEU A 514 -10.97 -0.69 -16.07
CA LEU A 514 -11.88 0.41 -16.42
C LEU A 514 -11.36 1.43 -17.43
N ILE A 515 -10.08 1.35 -17.78
CA ILE A 515 -9.41 2.32 -18.67
C ILE A 515 -9.56 1.90 -20.14
N HIS A 516 -9.70 0.61 -20.41
CA HIS A 516 -9.90 0.13 -21.77
C HIS A 516 -11.36 0.32 -22.20
N HIS A 517 -11.56 0.70 -23.46
CA HIS A 517 -12.89 0.73 -24.05
C HIS A 517 -13.36 -0.70 -24.32
N ASP A 518 -14.49 -1.06 -23.73
CA ASP A 518 -15.25 -2.27 -24.04
C ASP A 518 -16.75 -2.03 -23.85
N GLU A 519 -17.56 -3.06 -24.13
CA GLU A 519 -19.03 -3.02 -24.11
C GLU A 519 -19.63 -3.05 -22.70
N ARG A 520 -18.82 -3.22 -21.64
CA ARG A 520 -19.32 -3.28 -20.26
C ARG A 520 -19.70 -1.89 -19.76
N ASP A 521 -20.70 -1.86 -18.89
CA ASP A 521 -21.02 -0.70 -18.05
C ASP A 521 -20.71 -1.03 -16.57
N PRO A 522 -19.45 -0.88 -16.14
CA PRO A 522 -19.02 -1.36 -14.85
C PRO A 522 -19.46 -0.47 -13.69
N GLU A 523 -19.80 -1.07 -12.55
CA GLU A 523 -20.16 -0.36 -11.31
C GLU A 523 -19.05 -0.50 -10.25
N VAL A 524 -18.63 0.62 -9.67
CA VAL A 524 -17.59 0.68 -8.64
C VAL A 524 -18.21 1.20 -7.35
N VAL A 525 -18.17 0.38 -6.30
CA VAL A 525 -18.73 0.72 -4.99
C VAL A 525 -17.61 0.81 -3.96
N ILE A 526 -17.36 2.02 -3.45
CA ILE A 526 -16.32 2.30 -2.47
C ILE A 526 -16.97 2.49 -1.10
N LEU A 527 -16.91 1.47 -0.25
CA LEU A 527 -17.55 1.51 1.08
C LEU A 527 -16.74 2.29 2.13
N THR A 528 -15.69 2.98 1.71
CA THR A 528 -14.86 3.83 2.57
C THR A 528 -14.88 5.27 2.06
N ASN A 529 -14.82 6.20 2.98
CA ASN A 529 -14.93 7.62 2.70
C ASN A 529 -13.60 8.32 2.37
N ILE A 530 -12.55 7.53 2.11
CA ILE A 530 -11.23 8.03 1.70
C ILE A 530 -11.29 8.49 0.24
N PRO A 531 -10.93 9.75 -0.08
CA PRO A 531 -10.81 10.22 -1.46
C PRO A 531 -9.73 9.43 -2.21
N VAL A 532 -10.06 8.90 -3.38
CA VAL A 532 -9.15 8.07 -4.18
C VAL A 532 -8.60 8.89 -5.36
N PRO A 533 -7.26 8.97 -5.53
CA PRO A 533 -6.65 9.72 -6.64
C PRO A 533 -7.12 9.25 -8.02
N GLY A 534 -7.57 10.22 -8.85
CA GLY A 534 -8.03 9.96 -10.21
C GLY A 534 -9.38 9.22 -10.29
N VAL A 535 -10.11 9.09 -9.18
CA VAL A 535 -11.50 8.61 -9.17
C VAL A 535 -12.43 9.82 -9.19
N ILE A 536 -13.39 9.80 -10.11
CA ILE A 536 -14.46 10.78 -10.21
C ILE A 536 -15.74 10.06 -9.80
N VAL A 537 -16.40 10.56 -8.75
CA VAL A 537 -17.56 9.91 -8.13
C VAL A 537 -18.84 10.37 -8.81
N ASP A 538 -19.77 9.44 -9.07
CA ASP A 538 -21.11 9.73 -9.55
C ASP A 538 -22.05 10.06 -8.39
N GLU A 539 -21.98 9.25 -7.32
CA GLU A 539 -22.87 9.35 -6.18
C GLU A 539 -22.13 9.21 -4.85
N LEU A 540 -22.45 10.11 -3.92
CA LEU A 540 -22.03 10.02 -2.53
C LEU A 540 -23.23 9.62 -1.68
N ARG A 541 -23.11 8.56 -0.89
CA ARG A 541 -24.23 8.02 -0.10
C ARG A 541 -23.78 7.54 1.28
N PRO A 542 -24.65 7.54 2.31
CA PRO A 542 -24.37 6.84 3.56
C PRO A 542 -24.23 5.32 3.33
N LEU A 543 -23.39 4.65 4.11
CA LEU A 543 -23.14 3.20 3.98
C LEU A 543 -24.43 2.39 3.99
N ASP A 544 -25.34 2.72 4.91
CA ASP A 544 -26.58 1.97 5.10
C ASP A 544 -27.47 1.99 3.85
N GLU A 545 -27.49 3.11 3.11
CA GLU A 545 -28.26 3.23 1.87
C GLU A 545 -27.62 2.42 0.74
N ILE A 546 -26.29 2.46 0.61
CA ILE A 546 -25.56 1.64 -0.38
C ILE A 546 -25.87 0.15 -0.14
N LEU A 547 -25.74 -0.30 1.11
CA LEU A 547 -25.98 -1.69 1.47
C LEU A 547 -27.45 -2.12 1.40
N ALA A 548 -28.39 -1.18 1.45
CA ALA A 548 -29.82 -1.46 1.27
C ALA A 548 -30.28 -1.36 -0.19
N GLY A 549 -29.45 -0.83 -1.09
CA GLY A 549 -29.81 -0.61 -2.50
C GLY A 549 -30.62 0.66 -2.74
N GLY A 550 -30.55 1.62 -1.81
CA GLY A 550 -31.28 2.88 -1.89
C GLY A 550 -31.66 3.44 -0.52
N SER A 551 -32.13 4.68 -0.50
CA SER A 551 -32.71 5.30 0.69
C SER A 551 -34.05 4.62 1.00
N VAL A 552 -34.54 4.76 2.22
CA VAL A 552 -35.86 4.22 2.62
C VAL A 552 -36.97 4.77 1.71
N ILE A 553 -36.83 6.02 1.24
CA ILE A 553 -37.75 6.65 0.30
C ILE A 553 -37.67 6.03 -1.10
N GLU A 554 -36.46 5.75 -1.61
CA GLU A 554 -36.29 5.07 -2.91
C GLU A 554 -36.91 3.67 -2.88
N GLN A 555 -36.69 2.93 -1.79
CA GLN A 555 -37.28 1.62 -1.58
C GLN A 555 -38.82 1.71 -1.54
N ALA A 556 -39.35 2.68 -0.80
CA ALA A 556 -40.80 2.92 -0.74
C ALA A 556 -41.40 3.31 -2.10
N MET A 557 -40.72 4.16 -2.87
CA MET A 557 -41.15 4.54 -4.21
C MET A 557 -41.13 3.34 -5.18
N ALA A 558 -40.08 2.52 -5.13
CA ALA A 558 -39.97 1.32 -5.95
C ALA A 558 -41.04 0.29 -5.59
N GLU A 559 -41.34 0.10 -4.30
CA GLU A 559 -42.39 -0.82 -3.83
C GLU A 559 -43.80 -0.37 -4.26
N ILE A 560 -44.07 0.93 -4.29
CA ILE A 560 -45.35 1.45 -4.79
C ILE A 560 -45.48 1.27 -6.31
N GLY A 561 -44.41 1.50 -7.06
CA GLY A 561 -44.40 1.36 -8.52
C GLY A 561 -45.23 2.40 -9.30
N LEU A 562 -45.83 3.39 -8.64
CA LEU A 562 -46.62 4.47 -9.26
C LEU A 562 -45.85 5.77 -9.45
N GLY A 563 -44.54 5.78 -9.19
CA GLY A 563 -43.70 6.98 -9.34
C GLY A 563 -44.09 8.16 -8.45
N VAL A 564 -44.96 7.97 -7.46
CA VAL A 564 -45.39 8.99 -6.49
C VAL A 564 -45.40 8.38 -5.08
N LEU A 565 -44.86 9.12 -4.10
CA LEU A 565 -44.87 8.72 -2.69
C LEU A 565 -45.43 9.85 -1.81
N PRO A 566 -46.57 9.63 -1.12
CA PRO A 566 -47.06 10.56 -0.11
C PRO A 566 -46.10 10.61 1.09
N LEU A 567 -45.58 11.79 1.41
CA LEU A 567 -44.73 12.01 2.59
C LEU A 567 -45.58 12.33 3.83
N GLN A 568 -46.55 11.47 4.13
CA GLN A 568 -47.36 11.55 5.34
C GLN A 568 -46.93 10.43 6.30
N ALA A 569 -46.37 10.80 7.45
CA ALA A 569 -45.74 9.85 8.38
C ALA A 569 -46.68 8.73 8.85
N GLU A 570 -47.93 9.07 9.18
CA GLU A 570 -48.98 8.10 9.56
C GLU A 570 -49.28 7.12 8.43
N TRP A 571 -49.42 7.63 7.20
CA TRP A 571 -49.72 6.81 6.02
C TRP A 571 -48.58 5.83 5.75
N LEU A 572 -47.33 6.31 5.79
CA LEU A 572 -46.12 5.50 5.58
C LEU A 572 -45.97 4.41 6.64
N CYS A 573 -46.21 4.74 7.91
CA CYS A 573 -46.12 3.79 9.02
C CYS A 573 -47.17 2.67 8.93
N VAL A 574 -48.37 2.98 8.45
CA VAL A 574 -49.46 2.00 8.29
C VAL A 574 -49.27 1.13 7.04
N ARG A 575 -48.89 1.74 5.90
CA ARG A 575 -48.79 1.05 4.61
C ARG A 575 -47.49 0.26 4.43
N MET A 576 -46.40 0.72 5.03
CA MET A 576 -45.07 0.14 4.87
C MET A 576 -44.36 -0.01 6.23
N PRO A 577 -44.93 -0.78 7.16
CA PRO A 577 -44.39 -0.89 8.53
C PRO A 577 -42.98 -1.49 8.57
N HIS A 578 -42.55 -2.24 7.56
CA HIS A 578 -41.18 -2.76 7.43
C HIS A 578 -40.15 -1.68 7.11
N LEU A 579 -40.52 -0.64 6.37
CA LEU A 579 -39.66 0.52 6.05
C LEU A 579 -39.81 1.64 7.10
N PHE A 580 -41.01 1.77 7.67
CA PHE A 580 -41.38 2.81 8.64
C PHE A 580 -41.94 2.17 9.92
N PRO A 581 -41.10 1.59 10.78
CA PRO A 581 -41.54 0.77 11.92
C PRO A 581 -42.20 1.57 13.05
N SER A 582 -42.06 2.91 13.05
CA SER A 582 -42.70 3.77 14.05
C SER A 582 -43.02 5.13 13.46
N LEU A 583 -44.05 5.78 14.02
CA LEU A 583 -44.44 7.13 13.64
C LEU A 583 -43.27 8.12 13.79
N ARG A 584 -42.50 8.03 14.89
CA ARG A 584 -41.31 8.87 15.13
C ARG A 584 -40.24 8.66 14.04
N THR A 585 -40.02 7.43 13.60
CA THR A 585 -39.09 7.12 12.51
C THR A 585 -39.56 7.74 11.20
N ALA A 586 -40.85 7.61 10.88
CA ALA A 586 -41.45 8.17 9.68
C ALA A 586 -41.41 9.70 9.67
N GLU A 587 -41.74 10.36 10.78
CA GLU A 587 -41.63 11.81 10.94
C GLU A 587 -40.20 12.30 10.73
N ARG A 588 -39.21 11.61 11.32
CA ARG A 588 -37.79 11.95 11.15
C ARG A 588 -37.35 11.85 9.69
N ILE A 589 -37.69 10.74 9.02
CA ILE A 589 -37.32 10.52 7.61
C ILE A 589 -38.00 11.57 6.73
N VAL A 590 -39.30 11.79 6.88
CA VAL A 590 -40.04 12.81 6.11
C VAL A 590 -39.45 14.21 6.32
N ALA A 591 -39.13 14.59 7.56
CA ALA A 591 -38.53 15.89 7.87
C ALA A 591 -37.13 16.04 7.28
N GLU A 592 -36.33 14.97 7.28
CA GLU A 592 -35.02 14.95 6.64
C GLU A 592 -35.13 15.06 5.11
N THR A 593 -36.00 14.29 4.47
CA THR A 593 -36.24 14.35 3.03
C THR A 593 -36.74 15.73 2.59
N ASN A 594 -37.70 16.31 3.33
CA ASN A 594 -38.20 17.66 3.05
C ASN A 594 -37.11 18.73 3.21
N ARG A 595 -36.19 18.58 4.18
CA ARG A 595 -35.02 19.48 4.31
C ARG A 595 -34.08 19.33 3.12
N GLN A 596 -33.68 18.11 2.77
CA GLN A 596 -32.77 17.84 1.66
C GLN A 596 -33.31 18.39 0.32
N MET A 597 -34.62 18.26 0.09
CA MET A 597 -35.27 18.79 -1.12
C MET A 597 -35.39 20.33 -1.12
N ALA A 598 -35.54 20.98 0.04
CA ALA A 598 -35.61 22.44 0.14
C ALA A 598 -34.28 23.14 -0.20
N TYR A 599 -33.14 22.50 0.05
CA TYR A 599 -31.80 23.04 -0.26
C TYR A 599 -31.48 23.12 -1.76
N ARG A 600 -32.37 22.64 -2.65
CA ARG A 600 -32.20 22.65 -4.12
C ARG A 600 -32.87 23.85 -4.83
N SER A 601 -33.48 24.81 -4.12
CA SER A 601 -34.05 25.98 -4.80
C SER A 601 -32.96 26.85 -5.48
N PRO A 602 -33.24 27.52 -6.61
CA PRO A 602 -32.22 28.20 -7.43
C PRO A 602 -31.53 29.40 -6.76
N SER A 603 -32.03 29.88 -5.62
CA SER A 603 -31.54 31.07 -4.94
C SER A 603 -31.05 30.72 -3.53
N GLY A 604 -29.78 30.33 -3.38
CA GLY A 604 -29.28 29.94 -2.06
C GLY A 604 -27.78 29.81 -1.95
N TYR A 605 -27.12 30.96 -1.81
CA TYR A 605 -25.73 31.11 -1.34
C TYR A 605 -25.55 30.40 0.02
N ASN A 606 -25.04 29.17 0.03
CA ASN A 606 -24.30 28.61 1.18
C ASN A 606 -23.51 27.37 0.72
N GLN A 607 -22.26 27.61 0.32
CA GLN A 607 -21.32 26.61 -0.22
C GLN A 607 -20.79 25.62 0.83
N THR A 608 -21.07 25.81 2.12
CA THR A 608 -20.41 25.08 3.22
C THR A 608 -21.16 23.84 3.74
N ASN A 609 -22.45 23.67 3.42
CA ASN A 609 -23.28 22.57 3.95
C ASN A 609 -23.87 21.63 2.86
N ARG A 610 -23.25 21.56 1.67
CA ARG A 610 -23.64 20.61 0.60
C ARG A 610 -23.29 19.14 0.89
N GLN A 611 -22.97 18.79 2.14
CA GLN A 611 -22.83 17.40 2.59
C GLN A 611 -24.15 16.62 2.61
N HIS A 612 -25.26 17.12 2.04
CA HIS A 612 -26.61 16.55 2.24
C HIS A 612 -27.47 16.35 0.98
N ALA A 613 -26.95 16.53 -0.23
CA ALA A 613 -27.74 16.34 -1.45
C ALA A 613 -27.80 14.85 -1.88
N TYR A 614 -28.43 13.99 -1.07
CA TYR A 614 -28.40 12.53 -1.22
C TYR A 614 -29.51 11.93 -2.09
N ILE A 615 -30.48 12.72 -2.54
CA ILE A 615 -31.75 12.21 -3.06
C ILE A 615 -32.08 12.92 -4.38
N ASN A 616 -31.99 12.21 -5.51
CA ASN A 616 -32.46 12.67 -6.82
C ASN A 616 -33.67 11.84 -7.30
N ILE A 617 -34.61 11.58 -6.41
CA ILE A 617 -35.72 10.64 -6.66
C ILE A 617 -36.92 11.34 -7.32
N GLY A 618 -36.96 12.68 -7.37
CA GLY A 618 -38.10 13.40 -7.93
C GLY A 618 -38.26 14.86 -7.51
N GLU A 619 -39.37 15.46 -7.93
CA GLU A 619 -39.86 16.78 -7.50
C GLU A 619 -40.75 16.68 -6.27
N VAL A 620 -40.81 17.75 -5.47
CA VAL A 620 -41.72 17.83 -4.31
C VAL A 620 -42.97 18.61 -4.69
N ALA A 621 -44.14 18.01 -4.48
CA ALA A 621 -45.42 18.68 -4.58
C ALA A 621 -46.10 18.78 -3.21
N GLU A 622 -46.83 19.87 -3.02
CA GLU A 622 -47.75 20.05 -1.91
C GLU A 622 -49.17 19.64 -2.32
N TRP A 623 -49.87 19.00 -1.41
CA TRP A 623 -51.22 18.52 -1.64
C TRP A 623 -52.11 18.63 -0.40
N VAL A 624 -53.41 18.80 -0.63
CA VAL A 624 -54.42 18.96 0.42
C VAL A 624 -55.67 18.18 0.02
N VAL A 625 -56.21 17.36 0.92
CA VAL A 625 -57.49 16.65 0.69
C VAL A 625 -58.70 17.50 1.08
N THR A 626 -58.60 18.25 2.19
CA THR A 626 -59.72 19.03 2.72
C THR A 626 -59.34 20.51 2.81
N LYS A 627 -60.17 21.38 2.26
CA LYS A 627 -60.02 22.84 2.35
C LYS A 627 -59.83 23.27 3.83
N GLY A 628 -58.75 24.01 4.12
CA GLY A 628 -58.42 24.51 5.47
C GLY A 628 -57.45 23.66 6.29
N LYS A 629 -57.04 22.48 5.83
CA LYS A 629 -55.96 21.69 6.47
C LYS A 629 -54.57 22.14 5.98
N ARG A 630 -53.54 21.88 6.80
CA ARG A 630 -52.15 22.08 6.41
C ARG A 630 -51.80 21.19 5.21
N PRO A 631 -51.06 21.70 4.21
CA PRO A 631 -50.62 20.91 3.08
C PRO A 631 -49.62 19.83 3.51
N SER A 632 -49.81 18.63 2.98
CA SER A 632 -48.85 17.52 3.04
C SER A 632 -47.94 17.57 1.82
N THR A 633 -46.77 16.95 1.91
CA THR A 633 -45.83 16.84 0.79
C THR A 633 -45.92 15.46 0.13
N ALA A 634 -45.56 15.37 -1.14
CA ALA A 634 -45.35 14.13 -1.87
C ALA A 634 -44.11 14.25 -2.76
N ILE A 635 -43.43 13.14 -3.01
CA ILE A 635 -42.34 13.05 -3.99
C ILE A 635 -42.91 12.47 -5.27
N ILE A 636 -42.52 13.06 -6.41
CA ILE A 636 -42.96 12.70 -7.74
C ILE A 636 -41.73 12.40 -8.59
N ALA A 637 -41.63 11.22 -9.16
CA ALA A 637 -40.57 10.87 -10.09
C ALA A 637 -40.49 11.87 -11.25
N HIS A 638 -39.27 12.20 -11.68
CA HIS A 638 -39.05 13.16 -12.77
C HIS A 638 -39.78 12.75 -14.05
N GLY A 639 -40.52 13.68 -14.66
CA GLY A 639 -41.26 13.44 -15.90
C GLY A 639 -42.49 12.55 -15.76
N HIS A 640 -43.02 12.34 -14.55
CA HIS A 640 -44.20 11.51 -14.34
C HIS A 640 -45.44 12.07 -15.10
N PRO A 641 -46.16 11.26 -15.90
CA PRO A 641 -47.19 11.77 -16.81
C PRO A 641 -48.46 12.25 -16.12
N ALA A 642 -48.86 11.62 -15.00
CA ALA A 642 -50.11 11.93 -14.29
C ALA A 642 -49.96 11.83 -12.76
N PRO A 643 -49.16 12.70 -12.12
CA PRO A 643 -48.80 12.53 -10.70
C PRO A 643 -49.96 12.81 -9.74
N ARG A 644 -50.93 13.64 -10.13
CA ARG A 644 -52.15 13.89 -9.34
C ARG A 644 -53.00 12.63 -9.20
N GLU A 645 -53.26 11.95 -10.32
CA GLU A 645 -54.10 10.74 -10.36
C GLU A 645 -53.45 9.59 -9.59
N ALA A 646 -52.14 9.42 -9.73
CA ALA A 646 -51.37 8.45 -8.96
C ALA A 646 -51.47 8.74 -7.45
N LEU A 647 -51.37 10.00 -7.04
CA LEU A 647 -51.49 10.38 -5.62
C LEU A 647 -52.92 10.19 -5.08
N GLU A 648 -53.94 10.59 -5.84
CA GLU A 648 -55.36 10.37 -5.50
C GLU A 648 -55.66 8.88 -5.31
N THR A 649 -55.06 8.02 -6.14
CA THR A 649 -55.17 6.56 -6.06
C THR A 649 -54.58 6.01 -4.77
N LEU A 650 -53.42 6.52 -4.34
CA LEU A 650 -52.72 6.05 -3.12
C LEU A 650 -53.42 6.48 -1.82
N VAL A 651 -53.94 7.70 -1.81
CA VAL A 651 -54.61 8.28 -0.63
C VAL A 651 -56.09 7.86 -0.58
N GLY A 652 -56.65 7.40 -1.70
CA GLY A 652 -58.05 6.95 -1.81
C GLY A 652 -59.06 8.10 -1.71
N GLN A 653 -58.63 9.34 -1.96
CA GLN A 653 -59.45 10.55 -1.85
C GLN A 653 -59.04 11.56 -2.93
N ARG A 654 -60.01 12.32 -3.46
CA ARG A 654 -59.73 13.41 -4.41
C ARG A 654 -59.00 14.56 -3.73
N LEU A 655 -57.99 15.12 -4.40
CA LEU A 655 -57.20 16.22 -3.89
C LEU A 655 -57.93 17.55 -4.14
N TYR A 656 -58.10 18.36 -3.09
CA TYR A 656 -58.57 19.74 -3.18
C TYR A 656 -57.53 20.66 -3.83
N ARG A 657 -56.24 20.46 -3.49
CA ARG A 657 -55.11 21.19 -4.07
C ARG A 657 -53.95 20.23 -4.31
N PHE A 658 -53.26 20.39 -5.43
CA PHE A 658 -52.04 19.66 -5.79
C PHE A 658 -51.19 20.59 -6.68
N GLY A 659 -49.91 20.77 -6.34
CA GLY A 659 -49.01 21.60 -7.15
C GLY A 659 -47.60 21.69 -6.56
N SER A 660 -46.68 22.30 -7.29
CA SER A 660 -45.34 22.62 -6.80
C SER A 660 -45.42 23.54 -5.59
N ARG A 661 -44.44 23.41 -4.70
CA ARG A 661 -44.30 24.27 -3.52
C ARG A 661 -44.27 25.74 -3.98
N PRO A 662 -45.15 26.63 -3.48
CA PRO A 662 -44.99 28.06 -3.72
C PRO A 662 -43.71 28.52 -3.02
N ASP A 663 -42.86 29.28 -3.73
CA ASP A 663 -41.59 29.82 -3.24
C ASP A 663 -41.73 30.61 -1.92
#